data_AF-A0A8K1GJG7-F1
#
_entry.id   AF-A0A8K1GJG7-F1
#
_cell.length_a   1.000
_cell.length_b   1.000
_cell.length_c   1.000
_cell.angle_alpha   90.00
_cell.angle_beta   90.00
_cell.angle_gamma   90.00
#
_symmetry.space_group_name_H-M   'P 1'
#
loop_
_entity.id
_entity.type
_entity.pdbx_description
1 polymer ?
#
loop_
_entity_poly.entity_id
_entity_poly.type
_entity_poly.pdbx_seq_one_letter_code
_entity_poly.pdbx_strand_id
1 'polypeptide(L)'
;MVRILEWAPHQEQQQGWSKACKEAERGVGQQERSKRTTCASENGKSDVDNESPVSLTAQDTDTERVRRGRWYRNGEGAVLGCREFTWQLSWAGHGKGFGPRAQLGMSLGNSEGHTAMGGWAWPELLVLLGSVWLWVGSAHPTAPGPTPHPGPQLRFRLAGYPRKHNEGRVEVFYNDEWGTICDDDFTLSNAHVLCRHLGFVAATGWAHSAKYGKGVGRIWLDNVNCAGTEKSIGDCKHRGWGNSDCSHEEDAGVVCKDERIPGFKDSNVIETEQSHVEEVRLRPVVSGGRRQLPVTEGIVEVRYKDSWAQICDQGWDSHNSRVVCGMMGFPAEKKVNRNFYRLFTERQQLNYRLHSVSCTGTEVHLSMCSFEFYRGNSSAACGAGMPAVVSCVPGPLFATGNGHKKKQRQQQQQQGQPRIRLKGGARVGEGRVEVLKSNEWGTVCDDRWNLQSASVVCRELGFGSAKEALTGARMGQGTGPIHLNEVQCRGTEKSLWNCPSRNITQEDCKHSEDAAVRCNIPYMGYENLIRLSGGRSRFEGRVEVAVGAGDGDQPRWGLVCGEGWGTLEAMVACRQLGLGFANHGLQETWYWDASNVTEMVMSGVKCAGHEMSLSHCQHHGTSLSCRNTGTRFAAGVICSETASDLLLHAPLVQETAYIEDRPLHMLYCAAEENCLASSARLANWPYGHRRLLRFSSQIHNRGRADFRPKAGRHSWVWHECHRHYHSMDIFTHYDILTPNGTKVAEGHKASFCLEDTECEEDVAKRYECANFGEQGITVGCWDLYRHDIDCQWIDITDVKPGNYILQVVINPNFEVAESDFTNNAMKCNCKYDGHRIWVHSCHIGDALSEEANKRFEQYPGQLNNQIS
;
A
#
# COMPACT_ATOMS: atom_id res chain seq x y z
N MET A 1 -26.54 45.90 13.59
CA MET A 1 -27.89 46.44 13.28
C MET A 1 -28.27 45.96 11.87
N VAL A 2 -29.57 45.77 11.64
CA VAL A 2 -30.33 45.59 10.36
C VAL A 2 -29.61 46.14 9.09
N ARG A 3 -29.72 45.57 7.88
CA ARG A 3 -30.73 44.67 7.21
C ARG A 3 -29.96 43.71 6.25
N ILE A 4 -30.39 42.51 5.80
CA ILE A 4 -31.66 41.96 5.28
C ILE A 4 -32.20 42.63 4.00
N LEU A 5 -32.16 41.90 2.88
CA LEU A 5 -33.26 41.78 1.90
C LEU A 5 -33.00 40.57 0.96
N GLU A 6 -34.07 39.98 0.44
CA GLU A 6 -34.07 38.66 -0.21
C GLU A 6 -34.15 38.74 -1.75
N TRP A 7 -33.96 37.59 -2.42
CA TRP A 7 -34.18 37.40 -3.86
C TRP A 7 -35.60 36.91 -4.17
N ALA A 8 -36.08 37.21 -5.38
CA ALA A 8 -37.19 36.54 -6.04
C ALA A 8 -36.83 36.30 -7.53
N PRO A 9 -37.30 35.21 -8.16
CA PRO A 9 -36.77 34.73 -9.45
C PRO A 9 -37.54 35.26 -10.67
N HIS A 10 -37.00 34.98 -11.87
CA HIS A 10 -37.67 35.25 -13.15
C HIS A 10 -37.69 34.00 -14.06
N GLN A 11 -38.76 33.82 -14.83
CA GLN A 11 -38.86 32.86 -15.93
C GLN A 11 -38.68 33.55 -17.29
N GLU A 12 -38.28 32.76 -18.30
CA GLU A 12 -38.76 32.66 -19.71
C GLU A 12 -37.61 32.35 -20.69
N GLN A 13 -37.83 31.98 -21.96
CA GLN A 13 -38.50 30.80 -22.57
C GLN A 13 -38.14 30.77 -24.09
N GLN A 14 -38.27 29.63 -24.79
CA GLN A 14 -38.24 29.48 -26.28
C GLN A 14 -36.85 29.67 -26.95
N GLN A 15 -36.49 29.13 -28.13
CA GLN A 15 -36.98 28.08 -29.06
C GLN A 15 -35.75 27.62 -29.93
N GLY A 16 -35.72 26.62 -30.82
CA GLY A 16 -36.70 25.70 -31.43
C GLY A 16 -36.02 24.88 -32.57
N TRP A 17 -36.77 24.27 -33.51
CA TRP A 17 -36.30 23.45 -34.68
C TRP A 17 -35.62 22.09 -34.34
N SER A 18 -35.81 20.96 -35.05
CA SER A 18 -36.78 20.57 -36.08
C SER A 18 -37.05 19.04 -36.08
N LYS A 19 -38.22 18.64 -36.60
CA LYS A 19 -38.64 17.25 -36.94
C LYS A 19 -37.93 16.76 -38.24
N ALA A 20 -38.05 15.52 -38.75
CA ALA A 20 -38.95 14.38 -38.46
C ALA A 20 -38.41 13.04 -39.03
N CYS A 21 -38.96 11.89 -38.59
CA CYS A 21 -39.39 10.80 -39.49
C CYS A 21 -40.45 9.90 -38.80
N LYS A 22 -41.08 8.95 -39.53
CA LYS A 22 -42.32 8.25 -39.09
C LYS A 22 -42.32 6.73 -39.39
N GLU A 23 -43.03 6.00 -38.53
CA GLU A 23 -43.86 4.78 -38.72
C GLU A 23 -43.62 3.82 -39.91
N ALA A 24 -43.63 2.52 -39.59
CA ALA A 24 -44.08 1.45 -40.50
C ALA A 24 -44.86 0.39 -39.70
N GLU A 25 -45.95 -0.15 -40.25
CA GLU A 25 -46.87 -1.06 -39.56
C GLU A 25 -47.05 -2.40 -40.31
N ARG A 26 -47.28 -3.48 -39.55
CA ARG A 26 -47.93 -4.77 -39.93
C ARG A 26 -47.31 -5.66 -41.02
N GLY A 27 -47.12 -6.93 -40.65
CA GLY A 27 -47.07 -8.06 -41.58
C GLY A 27 -47.58 -9.33 -40.88
N VAL A 28 -48.73 -9.86 -41.30
CA VAL A 28 -49.35 -11.07 -40.72
C VAL A 28 -49.08 -12.27 -41.63
N GLY A 29 -48.70 -13.41 -41.06
CA GLY A 29 -48.49 -14.66 -41.80
C GLY A 29 -48.64 -15.90 -40.92
N GLN A 30 -49.84 -16.48 -40.88
CA GLN A 30 -50.04 -17.84 -40.35
C GLN A 30 -49.73 -18.87 -41.45
N GLN A 31 -49.04 -19.96 -41.09
CA GLN A 31 -49.35 -21.26 -41.68
C GLN A 31 -49.02 -22.41 -40.72
N GLU A 32 -49.82 -23.46 -40.79
CA GLU A 32 -49.80 -24.57 -39.83
C GLU A 32 -48.75 -25.62 -40.17
N ARG A 33 -48.27 -26.36 -39.15
CA ARG A 33 -48.02 -27.80 -39.34
C ARG A 33 -48.18 -28.62 -38.06
N SER A 34 -49.27 -29.37 -38.01
CA SER A 34 -49.52 -30.36 -36.95
C SER A 34 -48.66 -31.62 -37.13
N LYS A 35 -48.16 -32.16 -36.02
CA LYS A 35 -47.97 -33.61 -35.84
C LYS A 35 -48.40 -34.01 -34.42
N ARG A 36 -49.31 -34.99 -34.34
CA ARG A 36 -49.69 -35.68 -33.09
C ARG A 36 -48.69 -36.80 -32.76
N THR A 37 -48.52 -37.06 -31.47
CA THR A 37 -48.53 -38.43 -30.89
C THR A 37 -49.16 -38.36 -29.49
N THR A 38 -49.83 -39.41 -29.02
CA THR A 38 -50.57 -39.47 -27.74
C THR A 38 -50.58 -40.88 -27.14
N CYS A 39 -50.90 -40.99 -25.83
CA CYS A 39 -51.06 -42.24 -25.03
C CYS A 39 -49.72 -42.96 -24.71
N ALA A 40 -49.57 -43.77 -23.64
CA ALA A 40 -50.46 -44.32 -22.59
C ALA A 40 -49.65 -44.34 -21.26
N SER A 41 -50.13 -44.04 -20.04
CA SER A 41 -51.20 -44.60 -19.17
C SER A 41 -50.93 -46.01 -18.59
N GLU A 42 -50.79 -46.12 -17.26
CA GLU A 42 -51.14 -47.33 -16.50
C GLU A 42 -51.61 -46.98 -15.07
N ASN A 43 -51.61 -47.90 -14.08
CA ASN A 43 -52.49 -47.84 -12.90
C ASN A 43 -51.87 -48.30 -11.55
N GLY A 44 -52.57 -47.94 -10.45
CA GLY A 44 -52.27 -48.32 -9.06
C GLY A 44 -52.20 -47.09 -8.13
N LYS A 45 -52.96 -46.90 -7.04
CA LYS A 45 -53.78 -47.79 -6.17
C LYS A 45 -52.97 -48.93 -5.53
N SER A 46 -53.12 -49.25 -4.24
CA SER A 46 -54.07 -48.77 -3.19
C SER A 46 -53.61 -49.22 -1.80
N ASP A 47 -53.98 -48.65 -0.63
CA ASP A 47 -54.59 -47.37 -0.17
C ASP A 47 -54.45 -47.36 1.40
N VAL A 48 -55.08 -46.44 2.17
CA VAL A 48 -55.75 -46.63 3.52
C VAL A 48 -55.03 -47.49 4.61
N ASP A 49 -54.77 -47.12 5.88
CA ASP A 49 -55.25 -46.12 6.87
C ASP A 49 -54.25 -46.17 8.09
N ASN A 50 -54.28 -45.47 9.26
CA ASN A 50 -54.89 -44.25 9.84
C ASN A 50 -54.50 -44.19 11.37
N GLU A 51 -55.08 -43.27 12.15
CA GLU A 51 -55.07 -43.08 13.61
C GLU A 51 -53.79 -42.58 14.32
N SER A 52 -53.99 -41.46 15.06
CA SER A 52 -53.18 -40.97 16.20
C SER A 52 -53.94 -41.37 17.50
N PRO A 53 -53.79 -40.77 18.71
CA PRO A 53 -52.87 -39.72 19.21
C PRO A 53 -52.32 -40.05 20.64
N VAL A 54 -51.97 -39.00 21.41
CA VAL A 54 -51.86 -38.95 22.90
C VAL A 54 -50.53 -39.45 23.52
N SER A 55 -49.95 -38.83 24.57
CA SER A 55 -49.81 -37.41 25.00
C SER A 55 -48.91 -37.34 26.26
N LEU A 56 -48.31 -36.17 26.57
CA LEU A 56 -47.76 -35.80 27.90
C LEU A 56 -46.52 -36.64 28.36
N THR A 57 -45.62 -36.21 29.25
CA THR A 57 -45.48 -34.97 30.07
C THR A 57 -43.98 -34.71 30.39
N ALA A 58 -43.67 -33.52 30.94
CA ALA A 58 -42.73 -33.20 32.05
C ALA A 58 -41.63 -34.20 32.49
N GLN A 59 -40.43 -33.80 32.98
CA GLN A 59 -39.83 -32.48 33.27
C GLN A 59 -38.32 -32.64 33.57
N ASP A 60 -37.63 -31.49 33.73
CA ASP A 60 -36.41 -31.22 34.53
C ASP A 60 -35.76 -32.42 35.27
N THR A 61 -34.44 -32.65 35.18
CA THR A 61 -33.48 -31.93 36.04
C THR A 61 -32.00 -32.15 35.66
N ASP A 62 -31.30 -31.04 35.41
CA ASP A 62 -30.08 -30.55 36.10
C ASP A 62 -28.76 -31.36 36.25
N THR A 63 -27.68 -30.59 36.42
CA THR A 63 -26.35 -30.90 37.01
C THR A 63 -25.31 -31.80 36.31
N GLU A 64 -24.26 -31.12 35.82
CA GLU A 64 -22.83 -31.32 36.17
C GLU A 64 -21.99 -32.57 35.77
N ARG A 65 -20.90 -32.25 35.05
CA ARG A 65 -19.48 -32.58 35.33
C ARG A 65 -18.81 -33.90 34.88
N VAL A 66 -17.99 -33.71 33.83
CA VAL A 66 -16.49 -33.82 33.86
C VAL A 66 -15.79 -35.21 33.72
N ARG A 67 -14.72 -35.17 32.89
CA ARG A 67 -13.53 -36.07 32.76
C ARG A 67 -13.63 -37.36 31.92
N ARG A 68 -12.95 -37.27 30.75
CA ARG A 68 -11.85 -38.16 30.29
C ARG A 68 -12.11 -39.68 30.27
N GLY A 69 -12.65 -40.18 29.16
CA GLY A 69 -12.28 -41.48 28.59
C GLY A 69 -11.22 -41.31 27.48
N ARG A 70 -10.36 -42.32 27.25
CA ARG A 70 -9.34 -42.32 26.18
C ARG A 70 -9.06 -43.76 25.71
N TRP A 71 -8.87 -43.93 24.39
CA TRP A 71 -8.15 -45.01 23.67
C TRP A 71 -8.97 -46.06 22.86
N TYR A 72 -8.38 -46.37 21.69
CA TYR A 72 -8.48 -47.57 20.83
C TYR A 72 -9.83 -47.95 20.15
N ARG A 73 -9.88 -48.68 19.01
CA ARG A 73 -9.12 -48.73 17.71
C ARG A 73 -9.44 -50.04 16.94
N ASN A 74 -9.45 -49.99 15.59
CA ASN A 74 -9.53 -51.10 14.60
C ASN A 74 -10.90 -51.79 14.37
N GLY A 75 -10.98 -52.49 13.21
CA GLY A 75 -12.19 -53.06 12.56
C GLY A 75 -12.54 -52.27 11.29
N GLU A 76 -12.01 -52.55 10.09
CA GLU A 76 -12.39 -53.64 9.15
C GLU A 76 -13.90 -53.54 8.81
N GLY A 77 -14.36 -53.30 7.57
CA GLY A 77 -14.10 -53.98 6.28
C GLY A 77 -15.46 -54.52 5.75
N ALA A 78 -15.80 -54.64 4.47
CA ALA A 78 -15.10 -54.33 3.22
C ALA A 78 -16.09 -54.17 2.03
N VAL A 79 -15.63 -53.47 0.97
CA VAL A 79 -15.86 -53.68 -0.49
C VAL A 79 -17.20 -54.24 -1.00
N LEU A 80 -17.87 -53.47 -1.88
CA LEU A 80 -18.56 -53.89 -3.14
C LEU A 80 -19.00 -52.62 -3.91
N GLY A 81 -18.90 -52.46 -5.24
CA GLY A 81 -18.08 -53.19 -6.23
C GLY A 81 -18.74 -53.41 -7.61
N CYS A 82 -18.75 -52.42 -8.51
CA CYS A 82 -18.98 -52.53 -9.98
C CYS A 82 -18.92 -51.13 -10.66
N ARG A 83 -18.62 -50.97 -11.97
CA ARG A 83 -17.69 -51.68 -12.88
C ARG A 83 -17.39 -50.79 -14.11
N GLU A 84 -16.40 -51.16 -14.92
CA GLU A 84 -15.91 -50.39 -16.06
C GLU A 84 -16.89 -50.37 -17.26
N PHE A 85 -16.71 -49.36 -18.13
CA PHE A 85 -16.88 -49.52 -19.57
C PHE A 85 -15.69 -48.89 -20.30
N THR A 86 -14.93 -49.71 -21.02
CA THR A 86 -13.83 -49.29 -21.89
C THR A 86 -14.27 -49.39 -23.35
N TRP A 87 -13.80 -48.46 -24.18
CA TRP A 87 -13.84 -48.58 -25.64
C TRP A 87 -12.42 -48.45 -26.19
N GLN A 88 -11.81 -49.58 -26.53
CA GLN A 88 -10.63 -49.61 -27.38
C GLN A 88 -11.07 -49.55 -28.84
N LEU A 89 -10.52 -48.61 -29.61
CA LEU A 89 -10.44 -48.72 -31.06
C LEU A 89 -8.99 -48.47 -31.48
N SER A 90 -8.33 -49.55 -31.89
CA SER A 90 -7.01 -49.55 -32.51
C SER A 90 -7.13 -50.30 -33.84
N TRP A 91 -6.80 -49.61 -34.93
CA TRP A 91 -6.57 -50.22 -36.24
C TRP A 91 -5.37 -49.53 -36.90
N ALA A 92 -4.61 -50.30 -37.68
CA ALA A 92 -3.24 -49.94 -38.01
C ALA A 92 -2.95 -49.94 -39.52
N GLY A 93 -2.11 -48.98 -39.93
CA GLY A 93 -1.09 -49.21 -40.95
C GLY A 93 -1.46 -48.99 -42.41
N HIS A 94 -0.39 -48.76 -43.19
CA HIS A 94 -0.31 -48.62 -44.66
C HIS A 94 -1.04 -47.41 -45.30
N GLY A 95 -0.40 -46.61 -46.16
CA GLY A 95 1.03 -46.53 -46.48
C GLY A 95 1.34 -45.94 -47.86
N LYS A 96 2.59 -45.44 -48.02
CA LYS A 96 3.19 -44.81 -49.22
C LYS A 96 2.57 -43.44 -49.60
N GLY A 97 3.33 -42.44 -50.06
CA GLY A 97 4.79 -42.31 -50.15
C GLY A 97 5.27 -41.65 -51.45
N PHE A 98 6.06 -40.58 -51.35
CA PHE A 98 6.91 -40.06 -52.44
C PHE A 98 8.22 -39.48 -51.89
N GLY A 99 9.25 -39.45 -52.74
CA GLY A 99 10.67 -39.35 -52.37
C GLY A 99 11.36 -38.00 -52.63
N PRO A 100 12.72 -37.99 -52.68
CA PRO A 100 13.48 -36.85 -52.14
C PRO A 100 14.46 -36.16 -53.11
N ARG A 101 14.99 -35.01 -52.66
CA ARG A 101 16.34 -34.47 -52.99
C ARG A 101 16.94 -33.94 -51.68
N ALA A 102 18.04 -34.49 -51.19
CA ALA A 102 19.43 -34.25 -51.64
C ALA A 102 19.87 -32.82 -51.31
N GLN A 103 20.53 -32.62 -50.16
CA GLN A 103 21.99 -32.76 -49.94
C GLN A 103 22.80 -31.56 -50.44
N LEU A 104 23.32 -30.79 -49.48
CA LEU A 104 24.73 -30.37 -49.49
C LEU A 104 25.14 -29.96 -48.08
N GLY A 105 26.32 -30.40 -47.67
CA GLY A 105 26.99 -29.98 -46.46
C GLY A 105 28.42 -30.51 -46.51
N MET A 106 29.38 -29.76 -45.96
CA MET A 106 30.71 -30.26 -45.66
C MET A 106 31.36 -29.44 -44.56
N SER A 107 32.20 -30.12 -43.78
CA SER A 107 33.11 -29.52 -42.79
C SER A 107 34.47 -29.25 -43.44
N LEU A 108 35.42 -28.74 -42.65
CA LEU A 108 36.82 -28.32 -42.88
C LEU A 108 37.00 -26.80 -42.69
N GLY A 109 38.04 -26.28 -42.03
CA GLY A 109 39.08 -26.94 -41.23
C GLY A 109 40.48 -26.39 -41.53
N ASN A 110 41.18 -25.86 -40.50
CA ASN A 110 42.56 -25.31 -40.53
C ASN A 110 42.75 -24.05 -41.42
N SER A 111 43.78 -23.20 -41.28
CA SER A 111 44.75 -22.93 -40.19
C SER A 111 45.52 -21.62 -40.48
N GLU A 112 46.39 -21.16 -39.56
CA GLU A 112 47.43 -20.12 -39.76
C GLU A 112 46.91 -18.66 -39.96
N GLY A 113 47.69 -17.60 -39.75
CA GLY A 113 49.04 -17.47 -39.18
C GLY A 113 49.65 -16.07 -39.44
N HIS A 114 50.60 -15.64 -38.59
CA HIS A 114 51.43 -14.40 -38.70
C HIS A 114 50.70 -13.04 -38.52
N THR A 115 51.17 -11.98 -37.83
CA THR A 115 52.46 -11.46 -37.29
C THR A 115 53.22 -10.39 -38.13
N ALA A 116 53.04 -9.13 -37.70
CA ALA A 116 54.12 -8.22 -37.24
C ALA A 116 54.88 -7.25 -38.22
N MET A 117 55.07 -6.02 -37.70
CA MET A 117 56.19 -5.06 -37.88
C MET A 117 56.43 -4.24 -39.17
N GLY A 118 56.59 -2.90 -38.98
CA GLY A 118 57.42 -1.99 -39.80
C GLY A 118 56.82 -1.41 -41.09
N GLY A 119 57.20 -0.20 -41.56
CA GLY A 119 58.00 0.85 -40.91
C GLY A 119 58.56 1.93 -41.87
N TRP A 120 58.59 3.19 -41.42
CA TRP A 120 59.48 4.32 -41.83
C TRP A 120 59.72 4.65 -43.32
N ALA A 121 59.34 5.87 -43.78
CA ALA A 121 60.25 6.88 -44.40
C ALA A 121 59.52 8.14 -44.94
N TRP A 122 60.27 9.23 -45.08
CA TRP A 122 59.94 10.56 -45.69
C TRP A 122 60.60 10.65 -47.11
N PRO A 123 60.73 11.78 -47.89
CA PRO A 123 60.51 13.21 -47.56
C PRO A 123 60.05 14.22 -48.70
N GLU A 124 60.01 15.54 -48.38
CA GLU A 124 60.33 16.73 -49.25
C GLU A 124 59.42 17.07 -50.50
N LEU A 125 59.24 18.33 -51.00
CA LEU A 125 59.48 19.73 -50.54
C LEU A 125 58.77 20.80 -51.45
N LEU A 126 58.11 21.83 -50.85
CA LEU A 126 57.80 23.25 -51.27
C LEU A 126 57.40 23.67 -52.73
N VAL A 127 57.22 25.01 -52.92
CA VAL A 127 57.21 25.82 -54.19
C VAL A 127 55.85 25.87 -54.96
N LEU A 128 55.24 27.01 -55.38
CA LEU A 128 55.50 28.47 -55.21
C LEU A 128 54.21 29.36 -55.36
N LEU A 129 54.39 30.68 -55.16
CA LEU A 129 53.47 31.83 -55.16
C LEU A 129 52.42 32.00 -56.29
N GLY A 130 51.19 32.38 -55.90
CA GLY A 130 50.68 33.78 -55.99
C GLY A 130 50.27 34.44 -57.33
N SER A 131 49.03 34.93 -57.43
CA SER A 131 48.59 36.01 -58.36
C SER A 131 47.40 36.80 -57.79
N VAL A 132 47.03 37.94 -58.40
CA VAL A 132 46.31 39.06 -57.76
C VAL A 132 45.02 39.50 -58.49
N TRP A 133 43.90 39.43 -57.74
CA TRP A 133 42.69 40.29 -57.77
C TRP A 133 41.76 40.41 -59.01
N LEU A 134 40.53 40.89 -58.70
CA LEU A 134 39.36 41.21 -59.54
C LEU A 134 38.53 39.97 -59.94
N TRP A 135 37.20 39.96 -59.77
CA TRP A 135 36.22 41.06 -59.79
C TRP A 135 35.41 41.28 -58.50
N VAL A 136 34.74 42.43 -58.41
CA VAL A 136 33.81 42.83 -57.33
C VAL A 136 32.36 42.63 -57.77
N GLY A 137 31.52 42.09 -56.88
CA GLY A 137 30.06 42.11 -56.96
C GLY A 137 29.48 42.42 -55.57
N SER A 138 28.61 43.42 -55.46
CA SER A 138 28.36 44.11 -54.18
C SER A 138 27.16 43.59 -53.39
N ALA A 139 27.37 43.32 -52.09
CA ALA A 139 26.35 43.33 -51.06
C ALA A 139 26.96 43.92 -49.76
N HIS A 140 26.19 44.70 -49.00
CA HIS A 140 26.68 45.32 -47.76
C HIS A 140 26.70 44.30 -46.61
N PRO A 141 27.82 44.16 -45.86
CA PRO A 141 27.81 43.52 -44.56
C PRO A 141 27.15 44.44 -43.53
N THR A 142 26.13 43.97 -42.84
CA THR A 142 25.64 44.60 -41.60
C THR A 142 26.66 44.42 -40.47
N ALA A 143 26.67 45.33 -39.50
CA ALA A 143 27.61 45.28 -38.37
C ALA A 143 27.54 43.96 -37.58
N PRO A 144 28.66 43.48 -37.01
CA PRO A 144 28.67 42.27 -36.19
C PRO A 144 27.82 42.47 -34.93
N GLY A 145 26.83 41.59 -34.73
CA GLY A 145 26.09 41.50 -33.47
C GLY A 145 27.01 41.05 -32.32
N PRO A 146 26.64 41.33 -31.07
CA PRO A 146 27.46 40.98 -29.91
C PRO A 146 27.63 39.45 -29.82
N THR A 147 28.88 39.01 -29.65
CA THR A 147 29.19 37.62 -29.32
C THR A 147 28.56 37.24 -27.98
N PRO A 148 27.85 36.11 -27.85
CA PRO A 148 27.36 35.66 -26.56
C PRO A 148 28.53 35.42 -25.60
N HIS A 149 28.61 36.21 -24.53
CA HIS A 149 29.48 35.87 -23.42
C HIS A 149 28.97 34.58 -22.76
N PRO A 150 29.83 33.60 -22.44
CA PRO A 150 29.41 32.48 -21.61
C PRO A 150 29.04 33.01 -20.23
N GLY A 151 27.75 32.91 -19.88
CA GLY A 151 27.27 33.21 -18.53
C GLY A 151 27.91 32.29 -17.48
N PRO A 152 27.87 32.66 -16.18
CA PRO A 152 28.42 31.83 -15.12
C PRO A 152 27.83 30.42 -15.15
N GLN A 153 28.69 29.41 -15.24
CA GLN A 153 28.30 28.01 -15.34
C GLN A 153 27.73 27.54 -13.99
N LEU A 154 26.40 27.59 -13.86
CA LEU A 154 25.67 27.11 -12.69
C LEU A 154 26.07 25.66 -12.36
N ARG A 155 26.32 25.41 -11.07
CA ARG A 155 26.58 24.06 -10.54
C ARG A 155 25.54 23.70 -9.49
N PHE A 156 25.25 22.42 -9.35
CA PHE A 156 24.16 21.91 -8.53
C PHE A 156 24.65 20.81 -7.61
N ARG A 157 23.95 20.66 -6.47
CA ARG A 157 24.08 19.48 -5.59
C ARG A 157 22.76 19.14 -4.92
N LEU A 158 22.63 17.89 -4.50
CA LEU A 158 21.58 17.43 -3.60
C LEU A 158 22.09 17.44 -2.16
N ALA A 159 21.51 18.30 -1.34
CA ALA A 159 21.86 18.52 0.04
C ALA A 159 20.76 18.01 1.00
N GLY A 160 21.05 18.06 2.30
CA GLY A 160 20.11 17.67 3.35
C GLY A 160 20.07 16.16 3.65
N TYR A 161 19.23 15.79 4.62
CA TYR A 161 19.03 14.44 5.12
C TYR A 161 17.63 14.34 5.78
N PRO A 162 16.91 13.21 5.72
CA PRO A 162 17.22 11.96 5.03
C PRO A 162 16.95 12.03 3.53
N ARG A 163 17.92 11.58 2.74
CA ARG A 163 17.83 11.52 1.27
C ARG A 163 18.51 10.28 0.71
N LYS A 164 18.07 9.83 -0.47
CA LYS A 164 18.83 8.90 -1.32
C LYS A 164 19.85 9.65 -2.18
N HIS A 165 20.56 8.91 -3.04
CA HIS A 165 21.48 9.48 -4.03
C HIS A 165 20.80 10.38 -5.09
N ASN A 166 19.50 10.16 -5.34
CA ASN A 166 18.69 10.75 -6.41
C ASN A 166 17.61 11.72 -5.90
N GLU A 167 17.62 12.09 -4.62
CA GLU A 167 16.69 13.09 -4.06
C GLU A 167 17.43 13.99 -3.05
N GLY A 168 16.84 15.13 -2.69
CA GLY A 168 17.43 16.06 -1.72
C GLY A 168 16.98 17.51 -1.92
N ARG A 169 17.34 18.39 -0.97
CA ARG A 169 17.23 19.85 -1.13
C ARG A 169 18.16 20.27 -2.27
N VAL A 170 17.69 21.13 -3.17
CA VAL A 170 18.53 21.63 -4.26
C VAL A 170 19.30 22.84 -3.78
N GLU A 171 20.63 22.76 -3.89
CA GLU A 171 21.51 23.91 -3.72
C GLU A 171 22.19 24.21 -5.06
N VAL A 172 22.21 25.50 -5.42
CA VAL A 172 22.81 26.04 -6.63
C VAL A 172 23.99 26.93 -6.26
N PHE A 173 25.07 26.83 -7.05
CA PHE A 173 26.25 27.66 -6.94
C PHE A 173 26.20 28.79 -7.96
N TYR A 174 26.19 30.03 -7.47
CA TYR A 174 26.09 31.25 -8.28
C TYR A 174 26.87 32.38 -7.60
N ASN A 175 27.55 33.22 -8.38
CA ASN A 175 28.42 34.30 -7.87
C ASN A 175 29.33 33.90 -6.70
N ASP A 176 30.02 32.75 -6.87
CA ASP A 176 30.94 32.13 -5.91
C ASP A 176 30.36 31.71 -4.53
N GLU A 177 29.04 31.81 -4.34
CA GLU A 177 28.34 31.38 -3.13
C GLU A 177 27.32 30.26 -3.42
N TRP A 178 27.18 29.31 -2.49
CA TRP A 178 26.08 28.33 -2.50
C TRP A 178 24.84 28.95 -1.88
N GLY A 179 23.67 28.63 -2.45
CA GLY A 179 22.36 29.00 -1.91
C GLY A 179 21.28 28.04 -2.38
N THR A 180 20.08 28.18 -1.82
CA THR A 180 18.92 27.31 -2.07
C THR A 180 17.97 27.89 -3.12
N ILE A 181 16.83 27.23 -3.34
CA ILE A 181 15.73 27.67 -4.21
C ILE A 181 14.46 27.59 -3.35
N CYS A 182 13.58 28.60 -3.41
CA CYS A 182 12.30 28.57 -2.69
C CYS A 182 11.30 27.61 -3.36
N ASP A 183 10.35 27.07 -2.59
CA ASP A 183 9.25 26.23 -3.08
C ASP A 183 8.01 27.00 -3.58
N ASP A 184 8.00 28.32 -3.43
CA ASP A 184 6.97 29.21 -3.99
C ASP A 184 6.91 29.11 -5.53
N ASP A 185 5.69 28.93 -6.07
CA ASP A 185 5.38 28.53 -7.46
C ASP A 185 6.13 27.27 -7.99
N PHE A 186 6.83 26.51 -7.15
CA PHE A 186 7.66 25.40 -7.60
C PHE A 186 6.80 24.19 -8.00
N THR A 187 7.13 23.58 -9.15
CA THR A 187 6.35 22.47 -9.71
C THR A 187 7.21 21.26 -10.09
N LEU A 188 6.55 20.16 -10.48
CA LEU A 188 7.22 19.00 -11.08
C LEU A 188 8.01 19.37 -12.36
N SER A 189 7.65 20.43 -13.07
CA SER A 189 8.38 20.93 -14.24
C SER A 189 9.74 21.53 -13.85
N ASN A 190 9.81 22.27 -12.75
CA ASN A 190 11.07 22.78 -12.17
C ASN A 190 11.99 21.63 -11.79
N ALA A 191 11.44 20.61 -11.14
CA ALA A 191 12.17 19.39 -10.81
C ALA A 191 12.68 18.66 -12.06
N HIS A 192 11.94 18.66 -13.17
CA HIS A 192 12.42 18.10 -14.45
C HIS A 192 13.61 18.86 -15.05
N VAL A 193 13.73 20.18 -14.85
CA VAL A 193 14.93 20.94 -15.24
C VAL A 193 16.11 20.60 -14.31
N LEU A 194 15.87 20.59 -13.00
CA LEU A 194 16.91 20.38 -11.99
C LEU A 194 17.44 18.93 -11.94
N CYS A 195 16.59 17.92 -12.10
CA CYS A 195 17.03 16.53 -12.21
C CYS A 195 17.90 16.28 -13.46
N ARG A 196 17.61 16.95 -14.58
CA ARG A 196 18.46 16.90 -15.80
C ARG A 196 19.82 17.58 -15.57
N HIS A 197 19.86 18.71 -14.85
CA HIS A 197 21.12 19.32 -14.39
C HIS A 197 21.94 18.43 -13.48
N LEU A 198 21.28 17.60 -12.67
CA LEU A 198 21.89 16.60 -11.78
C LEU A 198 22.22 15.27 -12.50
N GLY A 199 22.01 15.17 -13.82
CA GLY A 199 22.36 14.00 -14.62
C GLY A 199 21.35 12.84 -14.58
N PHE A 200 20.15 13.05 -14.05
CA PHE A 200 19.05 12.09 -14.04
C PHE A 200 18.07 12.35 -15.20
N VAL A 201 17.45 11.30 -15.75
CA VAL A 201 16.64 11.44 -16.98
C VAL A 201 15.35 12.25 -16.80
N ALA A 202 14.76 12.24 -15.60
CA ALA A 202 13.48 12.87 -15.27
C ALA A 202 13.32 13.04 -13.75
N ALA A 203 12.35 13.86 -13.34
CA ALA A 203 11.86 13.87 -11.96
C ALA A 203 10.70 12.87 -11.77
N THR A 204 10.63 12.25 -10.61
CA THR A 204 9.45 11.50 -10.13
C THR A 204 8.60 12.31 -9.15
N GLY A 205 9.16 13.39 -8.61
CA GLY A 205 8.50 14.26 -7.66
C GLY A 205 9.37 15.46 -7.28
N TRP A 206 8.86 16.27 -6.37
CA TRP A 206 9.58 17.38 -5.77
C TRP A 206 9.21 17.49 -4.28
N ALA A 207 9.78 18.45 -3.56
CA ALA A 207 9.57 18.63 -2.14
C ALA A 207 9.56 20.10 -1.72
N HIS A 208 8.61 20.43 -0.86
CA HIS A 208 8.41 21.72 -0.22
C HIS A 208 8.80 21.65 1.28
N SER A 209 8.60 22.77 1.98
CA SER A 209 8.70 22.97 3.42
C SER A 209 9.99 22.42 4.02
N ALA A 210 11.11 22.63 3.32
CA ALA A 210 12.44 22.18 3.70
C ALA A 210 12.50 20.69 4.10
N LYS A 211 11.79 19.80 3.37
CA LYS A 211 11.68 18.34 3.63
C LYS A 211 13.00 17.67 4.04
N TYR A 212 14.10 18.03 3.38
CA TYR A 212 15.43 17.44 3.60
C TYR A 212 16.24 18.18 4.69
N GLY A 213 15.56 18.95 5.54
CA GLY A 213 16.14 19.94 6.43
C GLY A 213 16.32 21.29 5.74
N LYS A 214 16.52 22.33 6.57
CA LYS A 214 16.80 23.70 6.14
C LYS A 214 18.20 23.85 5.55
N GLY A 215 18.35 24.77 4.61
CA GLY A 215 19.62 25.26 4.08
C GLY A 215 20.25 26.34 4.95
N VAL A 216 21.31 26.94 4.43
CA VAL A 216 22.04 28.06 5.04
C VAL A 216 22.62 28.95 3.95
N GLY A 217 22.61 30.27 4.15
CA GLY A 217 23.19 31.26 3.24
C GLY A 217 22.13 32.13 2.58
N ARG A 218 22.12 32.17 1.25
CA ARG A 218 21.07 32.85 0.47
C ARG A 218 20.05 31.85 -0.06
N ILE A 219 18.84 32.32 -0.27
CA ILE A 219 17.92 31.73 -1.25
C ILE A 219 18.23 32.42 -2.59
N TRP A 220 18.65 31.65 -3.59
CA TRP A 220 19.13 32.19 -4.86
C TRP A 220 18.02 32.41 -5.89
N LEU A 221 16.95 31.63 -5.84
CA LEU A 221 15.85 31.66 -6.81
C LEU A 221 14.50 31.48 -6.13
N ASP A 222 13.48 32.13 -6.68
CA ASP A 222 12.16 32.28 -6.06
C ASP A 222 11.07 32.57 -7.13
N ASN A 223 9.82 32.22 -6.84
CA ASN A 223 8.68 32.06 -7.76
C ASN A 223 9.13 31.46 -9.11
N VAL A 224 9.85 30.34 -9.04
CA VAL A 224 10.47 29.74 -10.21
C VAL A 224 9.41 28.99 -10.99
N ASN A 225 9.20 29.32 -12.26
CA ASN A 225 8.18 28.71 -13.10
C ASN A 225 8.79 28.28 -14.44
N CYS A 226 8.81 26.97 -14.69
CA CYS A 226 9.39 26.32 -15.86
C CYS A 226 8.31 25.53 -16.64
N ALA A 227 8.41 25.50 -17.96
CA ALA A 227 7.68 24.55 -18.82
C ALA A 227 8.25 23.11 -18.74
N GLY A 228 9.39 22.91 -18.09
CA GLY A 228 10.02 21.61 -17.84
C GLY A 228 10.98 21.15 -18.94
N THR A 229 11.09 21.91 -20.03
CA THR A 229 11.91 21.59 -21.22
C THR A 229 13.18 22.45 -21.34
N GLU A 230 13.33 23.45 -20.48
CA GLU A 230 14.43 24.42 -20.45
C GLU A 230 15.81 23.75 -20.36
N LYS A 231 16.85 24.50 -20.75
CA LYS A 231 18.26 24.05 -20.65
C LYS A 231 18.89 24.47 -19.32
N SER A 232 18.41 25.55 -18.72
CA SER A 232 18.82 26.04 -17.42
C SER A 232 17.64 26.40 -16.52
N ILE A 233 17.80 26.25 -15.21
CA ILE A 233 16.84 26.79 -14.23
C ILE A 233 16.82 28.32 -14.24
N GLY A 234 17.91 28.95 -14.70
CA GLY A 234 18.00 30.39 -14.96
C GLY A 234 17.44 30.83 -16.32
N ASP A 235 16.95 29.90 -17.14
CA ASP A 235 16.13 30.22 -18.33
C ASP A 235 14.63 30.34 -17.95
N CYS A 236 14.23 29.76 -16.82
CA CYS A 236 12.86 29.79 -16.32
C CYS A 236 12.49 31.18 -15.78
N LYS A 237 11.19 31.49 -15.75
CA LYS A 237 10.70 32.72 -15.11
C LYS A 237 10.97 32.63 -13.59
N HIS A 238 11.52 33.67 -12.99
CA HIS A 238 11.82 33.74 -11.55
C HIS A 238 11.90 35.21 -11.08
N ARG A 239 11.75 35.48 -9.77
CA ARG A 239 11.85 36.83 -9.16
C ARG A 239 13.21 37.51 -9.32
N GLY A 240 14.27 36.76 -9.64
CA GLY A 240 15.62 37.26 -9.87
C GLY A 240 16.64 36.69 -8.88
N TRP A 241 17.91 36.66 -9.28
CA TRP A 241 18.96 36.00 -8.51
C TRP A 241 19.22 36.70 -7.17
N GLY A 242 18.91 36.01 -6.07
CA GLY A 242 19.07 36.50 -4.71
C GLY A 242 17.99 37.49 -4.26
N ASN A 243 16.86 37.54 -4.99
CA ASN A 243 15.69 38.35 -4.67
C ASN A 243 14.54 37.43 -4.27
N SER A 244 14.34 37.26 -2.96
CA SER A 244 13.30 36.42 -2.37
C SER A 244 12.81 36.98 -1.04
N ASP A 245 11.54 36.79 -0.73
CA ASP A 245 10.95 37.06 0.59
C ASP A 245 10.75 35.79 1.44
N CYS A 246 11.04 34.61 0.88
CA CYS A 246 11.02 33.32 1.56
C CYS A 246 12.06 33.20 2.67
N SER A 247 11.88 32.18 3.51
CA SER A 247 12.84 31.73 4.52
C SER A 247 13.39 30.34 4.18
N HIS A 248 14.40 29.87 4.93
CA HIS A 248 14.86 28.49 4.84
C HIS A 248 13.86 27.46 5.44
N GLU A 249 12.63 27.86 5.81
CA GLU A 249 11.52 26.91 5.98
C GLU A 249 10.94 26.47 4.63
N GLU A 250 11.08 27.29 3.60
CA GLU A 250 10.54 27.12 2.23
C GLU A 250 11.60 26.60 1.22
N ASP A 251 12.66 25.93 1.68
CA ASP A 251 13.72 25.43 0.78
C ASP A 251 13.27 24.20 -0.04
N ALA A 252 13.21 24.36 -1.36
CA ALA A 252 12.79 23.34 -2.30
C ALA A 252 13.79 22.16 -2.45
N GLY A 253 13.22 20.98 -2.69
CA GLY A 253 13.96 19.77 -3.05
C GLY A 253 13.36 19.05 -4.27
N VAL A 254 14.11 18.10 -4.81
CA VAL A 254 13.69 17.28 -5.96
C VAL A 254 13.79 15.80 -5.65
N VAL A 255 12.97 15.00 -6.35
CA VAL A 255 13.04 13.54 -6.36
C VAL A 255 13.22 13.12 -7.82
N CYS A 256 14.39 12.59 -8.16
CA CYS A 256 14.73 12.17 -9.51
C CYS A 256 14.50 10.67 -9.68
N LYS A 257 14.34 10.20 -10.93
CA LYS A 257 14.48 8.77 -11.24
C LYS A 257 15.90 8.29 -10.89
N ASP A 258 16.05 7.01 -10.52
CA ASP A 258 17.37 6.37 -10.35
C ASP A 258 18.15 6.30 -11.69
N GLU A 259 17.45 6.39 -12.82
CA GLU A 259 17.99 6.38 -14.19
C GLU A 259 18.84 7.63 -14.49
N ARG A 260 20.14 7.43 -14.77
CA ARG A 260 21.07 8.47 -15.23
C ARG A 260 21.00 8.68 -16.74
N ILE A 261 21.29 9.90 -17.20
CA ILE A 261 21.37 10.24 -18.63
C ILE A 261 22.63 9.58 -19.25
N PRO A 262 22.50 8.75 -20.31
CA PRO A 262 23.66 8.11 -20.94
C PRO A 262 24.66 9.14 -21.50
N GLY A 263 25.93 9.01 -21.12
CA GLY A 263 27.00 9.90 -21.56
C GLY A 263 27.03 11.28 -20.91
N PHE A 264 26.25 11.51 -19.84
CA PHE A 264 26.36 12.70 -19.00
C PHE A 264 27.77 12.85 -18.44
N LYS A 265 28.19 14.11 -18.20
CA LYS A 265 29.49 14.45 -17.60
C LYS A 265 29.24 15.36 -16.40
N ASP A 266 29.78 14.99 -15.25
CA ASP A 266 29.53 15.67 -13.97
C ASP A 266 30.24 17.04 -13.81
N SER A 267 30.53 17.73 -14.92
CA SER A 267 31.12 19.08 -14.91
C SER A 267 30.26 20.15 -14.23
N ASN A 268 28.98 19.88 -14.03
CA ASN A 268 28.02 20.75 -13.34
C ASN A 268 27.59 20.21 -11.96
N VAL A 269 27.94 18.96 -11.61
CA VAL A 269 27.47 18.30 -10.40
C VAL A 269 28.63 18.17 -9.42
N ILE A 270 28.57 18.90 -8.31
CA ILE A 270 29.55 18.76 -7.24
C ILE A 270 29.01 17.70 -6.28
N GLU A 271 29.41 16.44 -6.49
CA GLU A 271 29.35 15.44 -5.43
C GLU A 271 30.20 15.94 -4.26
N THR A 272 29.55 16.16 -3.13
CA THR A 272 30.17 16.86 -2.01
C THR A 272 31.08 15.95 -1.22
N GLU A 273 32.38 16.28 -1.18
CA GLU A 273 33.28 15.93 -0.07
C GLU A 273 32.90 16.63 1.26
N GLN A 274 31.64 17.04 1.43
CA GLN A 274 31.06 17.35 2.73
C GLN A 274 30.98 16.05 3.51
N SER A 275 32.03 15.79 4.29
CA SER A 275 32.10 14.93 5.48
C SER A 275 30.72 14.42 5.98
N HIS A 276 30.25 13.30 5.44
CA HIS A 276 28.89 12.80 5.67
C HIS A 276 28.89 11.45 6.40
N VAL A 277 27.87 11.25 7.25
CA VAL A 277 27.55 9.98 7.89
C VAL A 277 26.37 9.38 7.13
N GLU A 278 26.62 8.37 6.30
CA GLU A 278 25.60 7.75 5.44
C GLU A 278 24.70 6.79 6.21
N GLU A 279 25.34 5.90 6.95
CA GLU A 279 24.71 4.79 7.67
C GLU A 279 25.32 4.74 9.07
N VAL A 280 24.50 4.34 10.05
CA VAL A 280 24.91 4.15 11.44
C VAL A 280 24.45 2.78 11.90
N ARG A 281 25.30 2.08 12.64
CA ARG A 281 24.99 0.76 13.20
C ARG A 281 25.51 0.61 14.62
N LEU A 282 24.92 -0.33 15.35
CA LEU A 282 25.41 -0.78 16.65
C LEU A 282 26.15 -2.11 16.46
N ARG A 283 27.45 -2.15 16.77
CA ARG A 283 28.23 -3.40 16.80
C ARG A 283 28.07 -4.08 18.17
N PRO A 284 27.42 -5.27 18.27
CA PRO A 284 27.26 -5.97 19.53
C PRO A 284 28.60 -6.55 20.02
N VAL A 285 28.96 -6.23 21.26
CA VAL A 285 30.22 -6.68 21.89
C VAL A 285 30.07 -8.04 22.56
N VAL A 286 29.00 -8.21 23.35
CA VAL A 286 28.75 -9.41 24.18
C VAL A 286 28.45 -10.64 23.31
N SER A 287 29.07 -11.78 23.64
CA SER A 287 29.00 -13.02 22.84
C SER A 287 27.58 -13.50 22.54
N GLY A 288 26.66 -13.41 23.50
CA GLY A 288 25.23 -13.73 23.30
C GLY A 288 24.48 -12.67 22.50
N GLY A 289 24.81 -11.38 22.71
CA GLY A 289 24.22 -10.26 21.97
C GLY A 289 24.53 -10.27 20.47
N ARG A 290 25.58 -10.97 20.03
CA ARG A 290 25.87 -11.20 18.60
C ARG A 290 24.83 -12.08 17.88
N ARG A 291 23.95 -12.77 18.60
CA ARG A 291 22.93 -13.68 18.05
C ARG A 291 21.49 -13.23 18.33
N GLN A 292 21.29 -12.13 19.06
CA GLN A 292 19.96 -11.67 19.48
C GLN A 292 19.59 -10.36 18.79
N LEU A 293 18.57 -10.42 17.93
CA LEU A 293 17.97 -9.25 17.28
C LEU A 293 16.70 -8.81 18.04
N PRO A 294 16.42 -7.49 18.12
CA PRO A 294 17.24 -6.40 17.59
C PRO A 294 18.46 -6.11 18.47
N VAL A 295 19.55 -5.58 17.89
CA VAL A 295 20.72 -5.14 18.66
C VAL A 295 20.37 -3.89 19.45
N THR A 296 20.15 -4.06 20.76
CA THR A 296 19.75 -2.97 21.68
C THR A 296 20.92 -2.29 22.40
N GLU A 297 22.14 -2.83 22.32
CA GLU A 297 23.33 -2.25 22.95
C GLU A 297 24.58 -2.58 22.11
N GLY A 298 25.45 -1.59 21.89
CA GLY A 298 26.67 -1.79 21.12
C GLY A 298 27.50 -0.53 20.93
N ILE A 299 28.68 -0.74 20.35
CA ILE A 299 29.56 0.36 19.90
C ILE A 299 28.91 1.02 18.69
N VAL A 300 28.84 2.35 18.68
CA VAL A 300 28.34 3.14 17.54
C VAL A 300 29.41 3.17 16.45
N GLU A 301 29.01 2.75 15.25
CA GLU A 301 29.85 2.83 14.05
C GLU A 301 29.12 3.61 12.95
N VAL A 302 29.85 4.49 12.27
CA VAL A 302 29.40 5.30 11.13
C VAL A 302 30.06 4.80 9.85
N ARG A 303 29.32 4.80 8.74
CA ARG A 303 29.88 4.56 7.40
C ARG A 303 30.38 5.87 6.79
N TYR A 304 31.59 5.83 6.25
CA TYR A 304 32.24 6.93 5.56
C TYR A 304 33.21 6.39 4.49
N LYS A 305 32.98 6.77 3.22
CA LYS A 305 33.78 6.34 2.05
C LYS A 305 34.06 4.83 2.05
N ASP A 306 32.97 4.05 2.11
CA ASP A 306 32.92 2.58 2.19
C ASP A 306 33.69 1.91 3.35
N SER A 307 34.13 2.69 4.33
CA SER A 307 34.72 2.18 5.58
C SER A 307 33.79 2.41 6.77
N TRP A 308 33.77 1.45 7.70
CA TRP A 308 33.12 1.63 9.01
C TRP A 308 34.13 2.19 10.01
N ALA A 309 33.74 3.25 10.70
CA ALA A 309 34.55 3.98 11.66
C ALA A 309 33.82 4.16 13.00
N GLN A 310 34.57 4.29 14.09
CA GLN A 310 34.01 4.58 15.41
C GLN A 310 33.95 6.09 15.68
N ILE A 311 32.99 6.50 16.52
CA ILE A 311 32.92 7.83 17.12
C ILE A 311 33.70 7.80 18.46
N CYS A 312 34.46 8.84 18.78
CA CYS A 312 35.10 8.99 20.10
C CYS A 312 34.07 9.36 21.19
N ASP A 313 34.19 8.83 22.40
CA ASP A 313 33.24 9.12 23.50
C ASP A 313 33.51 10.43 24.27
N GLN A 314 34.45 11.25 23.79
CA GLN A 314 34.72 12.57 24.36
C GLN A 314 33.56 13.53 24.04
N GLY A 315 32.98 14.11 25.09
CA GLY A 315 31.74 14.91 24.98
C GLY A 315 30.44 14.10 24.84
N TRP A 316 30.52 12.76 24.75
CA TRP A 316 29.32 11.93 24.52
C TRP A 316 28.41 11.85 25.75
N ASP A 317 27.11 12.01 25.52
CA ASP A 317 26.10 12.19 26.57
C ASP A 317 24.76 11.47 26.25
N SER A 318 23.70 11.79 27.01
CA SER A 318 22.35 11.26 26.76
C SER A 318 21.69 11.81 25.49
N HIS A 319 21.90 13.09 25.12
CA HIS A 319 21.27 13.68 23.94
C HIS A 319 21.83 13.07 22.65
N ASN A 320 23.14 12.90 22.56
CA ASN A 320 23.79 12.14 21.49
C ASN A 320 23.27 10.68 21.43
N SER A 321 23.16 10.03 22.59
CA SER A 321 22.65 8.65 22.68
C SER A 321 21.19 8.51 22.23
N ARG A 322 20.35 9.52 22.54
CA ARG A 322 18.93 9.60 22.17
C ARG A 322 18.74 9.71 20.66
N VAL A 323 19.52 10.55 19.98
CA VAL A 323 19.48 10.68 18.51
C VAL A 323 19.88 9.36 17.84
N VAL A 324 20.97 8.72 18.29
CA VAL A 324 21.37 7.40 17.76
C VAL A 324 20.31 6.32 18.02
N CYS A 325 19.75 6.23 19.22
CA CYS A 325 18.68 5.27 19.49
C CYS A 325 17.46 5.53 18.59
N GLY A 326 17.08 6.80 18.37
CA GLY A 326 16.03 7.17 17.43
C GLY A 326 16.31 6.71 15.99
N MET A 327 17.52 6.95 15.48
CA MET A 327 17.94 6.48 14.15
C MET A 327 17.93 4.95 14.03
N MET A 328 18.32 4.25 15.09
CA MET A 328 18.31 2.79 15.18
C MET A 328 16.90 2.19 15.43
N GLY A 329 15.85 3.01 15.40
CA GLY A 329 14.46 2.58 15.52
C GLY A 329 13.93 2.42 16.94
N PHE A 330 14.60 2.97 17.95
CA PHE A 330 14.24 2.84 19.36
C PHE A 330 13.72 4.17 19.95
N PRO A 331 12.61 4.15 20.72
CA PRO A 331 11.98 5.37 21.25
C PRO A 331 12.75 6.08 22.37
N ALA A 332 13.71 5.39 23.02
CA ALA A 332 14.48 5.94 24.13
C ALA A 332 15.83 5.23 24.35
N GLU A 333 16.75 5.94 24.99
CA GLU A 333 18.05 5.50 25.47
C GLU A 333 18.03 5.03 26.94
N LYS A 334 19.06 4.29 27.37
CA LYS A 334 19.33 3.92 28.76
C LYS A 334 20.83 3.97 29.07
N LYS A 335 21.19 4.16 30.34
CA LYS A 335 22.59 4.31 30.78
C LYS A 335 23.39 3.03 30.58
N VAL A 336 24.62 3.17 30.04
CA VAL A 336 25.55 2.08 29.71
C VAL A 336 26.62 1.92 30.79
N ASN A 337 27.05 0.68 31.08
CA ASN A 337 28.21 0.42 31.92
C ASN A 337 29.54 0.61 31.15
N ARG A 338 30.02 1.85 31.06
CA ARG A 338 31.27 2.23 30.34
C ARG A 338 32.48 1.38 30.75
N ASN A 339 32.59 0.96 32.01
CA ASN A 339 33.75 0.21 32.53
C ASN A 339 33.94 -1.14 31.82
N PHE A 340 32.84 -1.83 31.48
CA PHE A 340 32.90 -3.10 30.73
C PHE A 340 33.45 -2.89 29.31
N TYR A 341 32.94 -1.88 28.61
CA TYR A 341 33.34 -1.58 27.24
C TYR A 341 34.78 -1.05 27.14
N ARG A 342 35.25 -0.27 28.12
CA ARG A 342 36.64 0.19 28.20
C ARG A 342 37.62 -0.97 28.20
N LEU A 343 37.47 -1.92 29.13
CA LEU A 343 38.32 -3.11 29.25
C LEU A 343 38.30 -4.01 28.00
N PHE A 344 37.18 -4.03 27.26
CA PHE A 344 37.07 -4.76 25.99
C PHE A 344 37.81 -4.02 24.85
N THR A 345 37.72 -2.69 24.81
CA THR A 345 38.24 -1.86 23.71
C THR A 345 39.75 -1.61 23.79
N GLU A 346 40.34 -1.68 24.98
CA GLU A 346 41.80 -1.65 25.22
C GLU A 346 42.59 -2.74 24.43
N ARG A 347 41.91 -3.76 23.88
CA ARG A 347 42.51 -4.84 23.08
C ARG A 347 42.10 -4.84 21.61
N GLN A 348 41.40 -3.81 21.12
CA GLN A 348 40.98 -3.69 19.72
C GLN A 348 41.75 -2.56 19.01
N GLN A 349 42.14 -2.77 17.75
CA GLN A 349 42.45 -1.63 16.88
C GLN A 349 41.13 -0.96 16.48
N LEU A 350 41.04 0.36 16.67
CA LEU A 350 39.86 1.16 16.41
C LEU A 350 40.22 2.27 15.40
N ASN A 351 39.30 2.53 14.47
CA ASN A 351 39.42 3.51 13.40
C ASN A 351 38.46 4.67 13.70
N TYR A 352 38.92 5.61 14.53
CA TYR A 352 38.16 6.82 14.86
C TYR A 352 38.16 7.80 13.68
N ARG A 353 36.99 8.36 13.32
CA ARG A 353 36.86 9.38 12.27
C ARG A 353 36.05 10.60 12.67
N LEU A 354 35.00 10.43 13.47
CA LEU A 354 34.34 11.52 14.20
C LEU A 354 35.05 11.73 15.54
N HIS A 355 35.52 12.95 15.77
CA HIS A 355 36.23 13.35 16.98
C HIS A 355 35.26 13.81 18.08
N SER A 356 34.28 14.63 17.71
CA SER A 356 33.26 15.18 18.61
C SER A 356 31.88 15.11 17.97
N VAL A 357 30.83 14.97 18.79
CA VAL A 357 29.42 15.08 18.40
C VAL A 357 28.65 15.77 19.53
N SER A 358 27.81 16.73 19.19
CA SER A 358 26.95 17.46 20.11
C SER A 358 25.56 17.66 19.50
N CYS A 359 24.62 16.83 19.95
CA CYS A 359 23.20 16.92 19.66
C CYS A 359 22.44 17.60 20.82
N THR A 360 21.34 18.30 20.53
CA THR A 360 20.39 18.79 21.54
C THR A 360 19.40 17.71 22.01
N GLY A 361 19.25 16.61 21.26
CA GLY A 361 18.36 15.49 21.55
C GLY A 361 16.97 15.63 20.92
N THR A 362 16.75 16.64 20.08
CA THR A 362 15.54 16.79 19.25
C THR A 362 15.78 16.46 17.78
N GLU A 363 17.03 16.30 17.37
CA GLU A 363 17.44 15.96 16.00
C GLU A 363 16.93 14.57 15.60
N VAL A 364 16.48 14.44 14.35
CA VAL A 364 16.01 13.14 13.81
C VAL A 364 17.16 12.26 13.30
N HIS A 365 18.32 12.88 13.06
CA HIS A 365 19.54 12.23 12.54
C HIS A 365 20.82 12.93 13.04
N LEU A 366 21.90 12.17 13.18
CA LEU A 366 23.23 12.65 13.60
C LEU A 366 23.80 13.76 12.72
N SER A 367 23.46 13.79 11.42
CA SER A 367 23.92 14.84 10.50
C SER A 367 23.28 16.21 10.73
N MET A 368 22.30 16.33 11.63
CA MET A 368 21.70 17.60 12.07
C MET A 368 22.32 18.12 13.39
N CYS A 369 23.14 17.31 14.06
CA CYS A 369 23.89 17.72 15.23
C CYS A 369 25.14 18.52 14.81
N SER A 370 25.89 19.07 15.78
CA SER A 370 27.25 19.59 15.52
C SER A 370 28.28 18.47 15.64
N PHE A 371 29.18 18.30 14.67
CA PHE A 371 30.19 17.23 14.68
C PHE A 371 31.46 17.59 13.92
N GLU A 372 32.61 17.06 14.38
CA GLU A 372 33.93 17.34 13.80
C GLU A 372 34.61 16.07 13.28
N PHE A 373 35.16 16.13 12.06
CA PHE A 373 35.94 15.04 11.46
C PHE A 373 37.43 15.21 11.72
N TYR A 374 38.09 14.11 12.08
CA TYR A 374 39.53 14.10 12.26
C TYR A 374 40.26 14.08 10.90
N ARG A 375 41.01 15.14 10.62
CA ARG A 375 41.78 15.32 9.36
C ARG A 375 43.20 14.70 9.39
N GLY A 376 43.57 14.01 10.47
CA GLY A 376 44.88 13.38 10.67
C GLY A 376 44.85 11.85 10.73
N ASN A 377 45.91 11.25 11.27
CA ASN A 377 46.05 9.80 11.42
C ASN A 377 45.10 9.25 12.50
N SER A 378 44.21 8.31 12.17
CA SER A 378 43.05 7.96 12.99
C SER A 378 43.37 7.32 14.35
N SER A 379 44.58 6.78 14.53
CA SER A 379 45.06 6.26 15.82
C SER A 379 45.32 7.34 16.88
N ALA A 380 45.45 8.61 16.48
CA ALA A 380 45.61 9.74 17.41
C ALA A 380 44.29 10.46 17.76
N ALA A 381 43.20 10.15 17.07
CA ALA A 381 41.96 10.95 17.09
C ALA A 381 41.12 10.86 18.38
N CYS A 382 41.46 9.93 19.29
CA CYS A 382 40.74 9.69 20.54
C CYS A 382 41.70 9.28 21.68
N GLY A 383 42.84 9.99 21.80
CA GLY A 383 44.04 9.53 22.55
C GLY A 383 43.88 9.22 24.05
N ALA A 384 42.75 9.55 24.68
CA ALA A 384 42.41 9.14 26.05
C ALA A 384 40.94 8.70 26.20
N GLY A 385 40.20 8.60 25.10
CA GLY A 385 38.80 8.18 25.07
C GLY A 385 38.64 6.70 24.70
N MET A 386 37.39 6.27 24.64
CA MET A 386 36.96 4.96 24.17
C MET A 386 35.88 5.16 23.08
N PRO A 387 35.46 4.14 22.31
CA PRO A 387 34.45 4.36 21.28
C PRO A 387 33.07 4.56 21.92
N ALA A 388 32.27 5.46 21.34
CA ALA A 388 30.92 5.75 21.81
C ALA A 388 30.08 4.46 21.88
N VAL A 389 29.41 4.26 23.00
CA VAL A 389 28.54 3.10 23.25
C VAL A 389 27.16 3.62 23.64
N VAL A 390 26.15 3.15 22.94
CA VAL A 390 24.74 3.44 23.29
C VAL A 390 24.03 2.16 23.68
N SER A 391 22.99 2.34 24.48
CA SER A 391 22.08 1.28 24.86
C SER A 391 20.67 1.83 24.80
N CYS A 392 19.77 1.10 24.15
CA CYS A 392 18.45 1.57 23.79
C CYS A 392 17.34 0.72 24.43
N VAL A 393 16.14 1.26 24.44
CA VAL A 393 14.93 0.62 24.98
C VAL A 393 14.05 0.19 23.82
N PRO A 394 13.81 -1.13 23.59
CA PRO A 394 12.91 -1.57 22.54
C PRO A 394 11.45 -1.21 22.85
N GLY A 395 10.73 -0.72 21.83
CA GLY A 395 9.29 -0.50 21.91
C GLY A 395 8.50 -1.79 22.12
N PRO A 396 7.19 -1.72 22.42
CA PRO A 396 6.37 -2.89 22.78
C PRO A 396 6.39 -4.02 21.74
N LEU A 397 6.41 -3.68 20.45
CA LEU A 397 6.46 -4.63 19.33
C LEU A 397 7.80 -5.41 19.25
N PHE A 398 8.89 -4.82 19.74
CA PHE A 398 10.25 -5.36 19.62
C PHE A 398 10.82 -5.89 20.95
N ALA A 399 10.01 -5.95 22.01
CA ALA A 399 10.44 -6.30 23.36
C ALA A 399 10.62 -7.83 23.57
N THR A 400 11.84 -8.32 23.34
CA THR A 400 12.20 -9.74 23.48
C THR A 400 12.36 -10.19 24.96
N GLY A 401 11.26 -10.29 25.72
CA GLY A 401 11.30 -10.94 27.05
C GLY A 401 10.00 -10.94 27.84
N ASN A 402 9.64 -12.11 28.42
CA ASN A 402 8.39 -12.29 29.16
C ASN A 402 8.25 -11.36 30.39
N GLY A 403 9.35 -11.01 31.06
CA GLY A 403 9.34 -10.04 32.16
C GLY A 403 8.99 -8.62 31.71
N HIS A 404 9.50 -8.20 30.55
CA HIS A 404 9.15 -6.90 29.96
C HIS A 404 7.70 -6.89 29.46
N LYS A 405 7.26 -7.93 28.74
CA LYS A 405 5.86 -8.07 28.30
C LYS A 405 4.86 -8.00 29.46
N LYS A 406 5.20 -8.51 30.65
CA LYS A 406 4.33 -8.44 31.84
C LYS A 406 4.24 -7.02 32.44
N LYS A 407 5.34 -6.26 32.48
CA LYS A 407 5.33 -4.83 32.88
C LYS A 407 4.69 -3.93 31.82
N GLN A 408 4.93 -4.18 30.52
CA GLN A 408 4.32 -3.42 29.43
C GLN A 408 2.81 -3.63 29.35
N ARG A 409 2.29 -4.84 29.60
CA ARG A 409 0.84 -5.04 29.75
C ARG A 409 0.24 -4.20 30.87
N GLN A 410 0.95 -4.05 32.00
CA GLN A 410 0.51 -3.17 33.09
C GLN A 410 0.61 -1.67 32.72
N GLN A 411 1.61 -1.25 31.94
CA GLN A 411 1.72 0.14 31.46
C GLN A 411 0.67 0.47 30.39
N GLN A 412 0.39 -0.43 29.44
CA GLN A 412 -0.70 -0.24 28.47
C GLN A 412 -2.06 -0.19 29.18
N GLN A 413 -2.29 -1.02 30.21
CA GLN A 413 -3.47 -0.91 31.08
C GLN A 413 -3.51 0.38 31.93
N GLN A 414 -2.42 1.14 32.02
CA GLN A 414 -2.36 2.45 32.71
C GLN A 414 -2.37 3.65 31.76
N GLN A 415 -2.09 3.48 30.46
CA GLN A 415 -2.06 4.56 29.47
C GLN A 415 -3.41 4.80 28.77
N GLY A 416 -4.37 3.88 28.91
CA GLY A 416 -5.69 3.98 28.26
C GLY A 416 -5.66 3.54 26.79
N GLN A 417 -6.69 3.91 26.04
CA GLN A 417 -6.76 3.64 24.60
C GLN A 417 -5.60 4.32 23.84
N PRO A 418 -5.09 3.72 22.75
CA PRO A 418 -4.14 4.40 21.87
C PRO A 418 -4.80 5.65 21.27
N ARG A 419 -4.13 6.80 21.40
CA ARG A 419 -4.65 8.09 20.90
C ARG A 419 -4.18 8.47 19.50
N ILE A 420 -3.30 7.66 18.91
CA ILE A 420 -2.76 7.76 17.54
C ILE A 420 -2.61 6.36 16.96
N ARG A 421 -2.82 6.21 15.65
CA ARG A 421 -2.52 5.01 14.85
C ARG A 421 -1.96 5.39 13.47
N LEU A 422 -1.45 4.39 12.74
CA LEU A 422 -1.01 4.54 11.34
C LEU A 422 -1.84 3.63 10.42
N LYS A 423 -2.29 4.16 9.27
CA LYS A 423 -3.12 3.46 8.27
C LYS A 423 -2.52 3.52 6.85
N GLY A 424 -2.98 2.65 5.95
CA GLY A 424 -2.55 2.61 4.54
C GLY A 424 -1.06 2.29 4.31
N GLY A 425 -0.37 1.76 5.33
CA GLY A 425 1.08 1.56 5.35
C GLY A 425 1.51 0.14 4.96
N ALA A 426 2.35 0.02 3.94
CA ALA A 426 2.90 -1.27 3.49
C ALA A 426 3.76 -1.98 4.56
N ARG A 427 4.38 -1.22 5.48
CA ARG A 427 5.30 -1.72 6.51
C ARG A 427 4.93 -1.22 7.90
N VAL A 428 5.29 -1.98 8.93
CA VAL A 428 5.14 -1.57 10.33
C VAL A 428 5.95 -0.30 10.58
N GLY A 429 5.30 0.75 11.10
CA GLY A 429 5.92 2.07 11.30
C GLY A 429 5.79 3.01 10.09
N GLU A 430 5.05 2.66 9.05
CA GLU A 430 4.69 3.55 7.94
C GLU A 430 3.16 3.73 7.88
N GLY A 431 2.69 4.90 7.42
CA GLY A 431 1.26 5.13 7.15
C GLY A 431 0.78 6.57 7.36
N ARG A 432 -0.48 6.84 6.96
CA ARG A 432 -1.26 8.05 7.30
C ARG A 432 -1.44 8.15 8.82
N VAL A 433 -1.31 9.35 9.38
CA VAL A 433 -1.48 9.60 10.82
C VAL A 433 -2.94 9.84 11.13
N GLU A 434 -3.53 8.98 11.96
CA GLU A 434 -4.88 9.16 12.50
C GLU A 434 -4.83 9.29 14.00
N VAL A 435 -5.64 10.20 14.56
CA VAL A 435 -5.65 10.59 15.97
C VAL A 435 -7.07 10.48 16.55
N LEU A 436 -7.18 10.17 17.84
CA LEU A 436 -8.45 9.94 18.52
C LEU A 436 -8.90 11.18 19.33
N LYS A 437 -10.05 11.75 18.94
CA LYS A 437 -10.69 12.92 19.57
C LYS A 437 -12.15 12.56 19.86
N SER A 438 -12.65 12.81 21.08
CA SER A 438 -14.07 12.56 21.44
C SER A 438 -14.59 11.12 21.20
N ASN A 439 -13.71 10.12 21.12
CA ASN A 439 -13.96 8.70 20.73
C ASN A 439 -14.15 8.43 19.22
N GLU A 440 -13.88 9.42 18.37
CA GLU A 440 -13.89 9.31 16.91
C GLU A 440 -12.47 9.48 16.37
N TRP A 441 -12.08 8.59 15.44
CA TRP A 441 -10.81 8.69 14.72
C TRP A 441 -10.93 9.73 13.59
N GLY A 442 -9.84 10.43 13.35
CA GLY A 442 -9.75 11.44 12.30
C GLY A 442 -8.30 11.76 11.97
N THR A 443 -8.07 12.44 10.88
CA THR A 443 -6.73 12.63 10.31
C THR A 443 -6.04 13.89 10.83
N VAL A 444 -4.84 14.15 10.33
CA VAL A 444 -4.03 15.34 10.60
C VAL A 444 -3.73 15.99 9.26
N CYS A 445 -4.04 17.27 9.08
CA CYS A 445 -3.69 18.00 7.87
C CYS A 445 -2.19 18.31 7.84
N ASP A 446 -1.60 18.36 6.64
CA ASP A 446 -0.16 18.41 6.45
C ASP A 446 0.49 19.80 6.37
N ASP A 447 -0.27 20.88 6.60
CA ASP A 447 0.30 22.24 6.74
C ASP A 447 1.42 22.25 7.79
N ARG A 448 2.60 22.70 7.37
CA ARG A 448 3.82 22.78 8.18
C ARG A 448 4.22 21.43 8.82
N TRP A 449 3.73 20.31 8.29
CA TRP A 449 4.07 18.96 8.72
C TRP A 449 5.53 18.65 8.39
N ASN A 450 6.29 18.27 9.41
CA ASN A 450 7.75 18.21 9.35
C ASN A 450 8.31 17.01 10.12
N LEU A 451 9.59 16.73 9.90
CA LEU A 451 10.30 15.58 10.49
C LEU A 451 10.32 15.57 12.03
N GLN A 452 10.23 16.74 12.70
CA GLN A 452 10.19 16.80 14.16
C GLN A 452 8.83 16.36 14.70
N SER A 453 7.74 16.87 14.10
CA SER A 453 6.37 16.45 14.43
C SER A 453 6.12 14.97 14.10
N ALA A 454 6.59 14.51 12.93
CA ALA A 454 6.57 13.09 12.57
C ALA A 454 7.37 12.22 13.58
N SER A 455 8.50 12.71 14.10
CA SER A 455 9.31 11.99 15.08
C SER A 455 8.66 11.89 16.47
N VAL A 456 7.74 12.81 16.82
CA VAL A 456 6.91 12.65 18.03
C VAL A 456 5.94 11.48 17.85
N VAL A 457 5.27 11.38 16.70
CA VAL A 457 4.37 10.25 16.38
C VAL A 457 5.11 8.91 16.41
N CYS A 458 6.25 8.82 15.73
CA CYS A 458 7.05 7.59 15.72
C CYS A 458 7.45 7.14 17.12
N ARG A 459 7.93 8.08 17.96
CA ARG A 459 8.34 7.79 19.34
C ARG A 459 7.16 7.45 20.27
N GLU A 460 6.01 8.09 20.09
CA GLU A 460 4.77 7.81 20.84
C GLU A 460 4.28 6.37 20.57
N LEU A 461 4.34 5.93 19.31
CA LEU A 461 4.01 4.56 18.89
C LEU A 461 5.09 3.52 19.29
N GLY A 462 6.22 3.96 19.83
CA GLY A 462 7.32 3.09 20.29
C GLY A 462 8.33 2.69 19.21
N PHE A 463 8.37 3.42 18.09
CA PHE A 463 9.43 3.37 17.07
C PHE A 463 10.54 4.40 17.39
N GLY A 464 11.48 4.58 16.45
CA GLY A 464 12.55 5.57 16.57
C GLY A 464 12.15 6.99 16.17
N SER A 465 13.09 7.71 15.56
CA SER A 465 12.81 8.98 14.86
C SER A 465 12.05 8.71 13.55
N ALA A 466 11.43 9.76 12.99
CA ALA A 466 10.89 9.69 11.65
C ALA A 466 12.03 9.63 10.62
N LYS A 467 11.88 8.70 9.68
CA LYS A 467 12.64 8.65 8.43
C LYS A 467 12.02 9.57 7.38
N GLU A 468 10.70 9.64 7.26
CA GLU A 468 10.03 10.52 6.30
C GLU A 468 8.81 11.16 6.96
N ALA A 469 8.69 12.49 6.86
CA ALA A 469 7.41 13.18 6.97
C ALA A 469 6.79 13.22 5.57
N LEU A 470 5.52 12.87 5.45
CA LEU A 470 4.83 12.73 4.18
C LEU A 470 3.59 13.62 4.17
N THR A 471 3.42 14.29 3.03
CA THR A 471 2.37 15.27 2.69
C THR A 471 1.62 14.78 1.44
N GLY A 472 0.53 15.42 1.04
CA GLY A 472 -0.24 15.11 -0.17
C GLY A 472 -0.82 13.69 -0.16
N ALA A 473 -1.39 13.26 0.97
CA ALA A 473 -2.00 11.93 1.16
C ALA A 473 -1.15 10.74 0.67
N ARG A 474 0.19 10.84 0.73
CA ARG A 474 1.14 9.86 0.14
C ARG A 474 1.10 8.44 0.77
N MET A 475 0.18 8.15 1.68
CA MET A 475 -0.14 6.82 2.21
C MET A 475 -1.64 6.48 2.12
N GLY A 476 -2.34 7.05 1.13
CA GLY A 476 -3.80 6.93 0.96
C GLY A 476 -4.53 8.01 1.76
N GLN A 477 -5.67 8.46 1.23
CA GLN A 477 -6.55 9.43 1.88
C GLN A 477 -7.32 8.76 3.03
N GLY A 478 -7.59 9.50 4.10
CA GLY A 478 -8.51 9.11 5.17
C GLY A 478 -9.94 9.57 4.89
N THR A 479 -10.79 9.46 5.91
CA THR A 479 -12.19 9.93 5.88
C THR A 479 -12.68 10.33 7.27
N GLY A 480 -13.74 11.14 7.29
CA GLY A 480 -14.38 11.62 8.52
C GLY A 480 -13.84 13.00 8.92
N PRO A 481 -13.67 13.29 10.21
CA PRO A 481 -13.11 14.56 10.64
C PRO A 481 -11.59 14.62 10.41
N ILE A 482 -11.09 15.77 9.96
CA ILE A 482 -9.70 16.16 10.13
C ILE A 482 -9.58 16.82 11.52
N HIS A 483 -8.70 16.32 12.40
CA HIS A 483 -8.74 16.67 13.83
C HIS A 483 -7.72 17.72 14.29
N LEU A 484 -6.63 17.89 13.53
CA LEU A 484 -5.48 18.76 13.83
C LEU A 484 -4.97 19.41 12.54
N ASN A 485 -4.49 20.65 12.63
CA ASN A 485 -3.75 21.32 11.57
C ASN A 485 -2.51 22.09 12.11
N GLU A 486 -1.58 22.47 11.23
CA GLU A 486 -0.40 23.32 11.49
C GLU A 486 0.52 22.82 12.61
N VAL A 487 0.74 21.50 12.70
CA VAL A 487 1.29 20.84 13.89
C VAL A 487 2.80 21.05 14.05
N GLN A 488 3.20 21.87 15.02
CA GLN A 488 4.57 22.33 15.25
C GLN A 488 5.14 21.82 16.58
N CYS A 489 5.58 20.56 16.61
CA CYS A 489 6.26 19.99 17.77
C CYS A 489 7.69 20.53 17.95
N ARG A 490 8.17 20.62 19.19
CA ARG A 490 9.58 20.91 19.54
C ARG A 490 10.48 19.67 19.53
N GLY A 491 9.95 18.49 19.18
CA GLY A 491 10.67 17.22 19.19
C GLY A 491 10.91 16.61 20.59
N THR A 492 10.48 17.27 21.68
CA THR A 492 10.64 16.79 23.07
C THR A 492 9.40 16.11 23.63
N GLU A 493 8.26 16.31 22.98
CA GLU A 493 6.92 15.93 23.40
C GLU A 493 6.76 14.40 23.51
N LYS A 494 5.88 13.96 24.40
CA LYS A 494 5.53 12.54 24.60
C LYS A 494 4.34 12.06 23.77
N SER A 495 3.56 13.00 23.24
CA SER A 495 2.39 12.73 22.40
C SER A 495 2.17 13.89 21.43
N LEU A 496 1.66 13.62 20.23
CA LEU A 496 1.32 14.67 19.25
C LEU A 496 0.30 15.66 19.81
N TRP A 497 -0.62 15.19 20.67
CA TRP A 497 -1.62 16.00 21.36
C TRP A 497 -1.04 17.04 22.33
N ASN A 498 0.27 17.00 22.62
CA ASN A 498 0.96 17.99 23.44
C ASN A 498 1.70 19.04 22.59
N CYS A 499 1.68 18.93 21.26
CA CYS A 499 2.33 19.89 20.36
C CYS A 499 1.38 21.07 20.02
N PRO A 500 1.91 22.29 19.89
CA PRO A 500 1.21 23.41 19.25
C PRO A 500 0.58 23.00 17.91
N SER A 501 -0.70 23.34 17.75
CA SER A 501 -1.52 23.04 16.58
C SER A 501 -2.70 24.02 16.53
N ARG A 502 -3.29 24.22 15.34
CA ARG A 502 -4.41 25.13 15.09
C ARG A 502 -5.74 24.37 15.15
N ASN A 503 -6.79 25.07 15.64
CA ASN A 503 -8.17 24.60 15.49
C ASN A 503 -8.59 24.77 14.03
N ILE A 504 -8.93 23.65 13.40
CA ILE A 504 -9.36 23.55 12.00
C ILE A 504 -10.83 23.92 11.81
N THR A 505 -11.14 24.56 10.69
CA THR A 505 -12.49 24.74 10.13
C THR A 505 -12.61 23.92 8.84
N GLN A 506 -13.84 23.65 8.41
CA GLN A 506 -14.12 22.70 7.31
C GLN A 506 -13.68 23.19 5.91
N GLU A 507 -13.21 24.44 5.80
CA GLU A 507 -12.67 25.05 4.58
C GLU A 507 -11.12 25.13 4.58
N ASP A 508 -10.45 24.82 5.71
CA ASP A 508 -8.98 24.96 5.80
C ASP A 508 -8.20 23.82 5.10
N CYS A 509 -8.68 22.57 5.09
CA CYS A 509 -8.00 21.41 4.46
C CYS A 509 -8.97 20.35 3.91
N LYS A 510 -8.52 19.58 2.91
CA LYS A 510 -9.16 18.37 2.33
C LYS A 510 -8.36 17.10 2.67
N HIS A 511 -8.95 15.91 2.50
CA HIS A 511 -8.24 14.63 2.71
C HIS A 511 -7.10 14.35 1.71
N SER A 512 -6.99 15.14 0.64
CA SER A 512 -5.78 15.19 -0.21
C SER A 512 -4.52 15.65 0.54
N GLU A 513 -4.69 16.36 1.67
CA GLU A 513 -3.62 16.92 2.51
C GLU A 513 -3.43 16.13 3.82
N ASP A 514 -3.83 14.85 3.83
CA ASP A 514 -3.66 13.98 4.99
C ASP A 514 -2.18 13.62 5.24
N ALA A 515 -1.68 14.04 6.40
CA ALA A 515 -0.32 13.83 6.84
C ALA A 515 0.00 12.35 7.12
N ALA A 516 1.21 11.94 6.74
CA ALA A 516 1.71 10.59 6.90
C ALA A 516 3.15 10.56 7.43
N VAL A 517 3.60 9.40 7.90
CA VAL A 517 4.97 9.17 8.38
C VAL A 517 5.56 7.87 7.86
N ARG A 518 6.90 7.82 7.89
CA ARG A 518 7.68 6.58 7.96
C ARG A 518 8.64 6.68 9.13
N CYS A 519 8.63 5.71 10.00
CA CYS A 519 9.47 5.65 11.20
C CYS A 519 10.70 4.77 10.96
N ASN A 520 11.81 5.11 11.60
CA ASN A 520 12.90 4.16 11.78
C ASN A 520 12.41 3.03 12.70
N ILE A 521 12.66 1.77 12.30
CA ILE A 521 12.34 0.57 13.07
C ILE A 521 13.61 -0.25 13.32
N PRO A 522 13.71 -1.02 14.42
CA PRO A 522 14.91 -1.80 14.71
C PRO A 522 15.14 -2.87 13.64
N TYR A 523 16.41 -3.07 13.25
CA TYR A 523 16.77 -4.12 12.29
C TYR A 523 16.54 -5.51 12.90
N MET A 524 15.63 -6.28 12.29
CA MET A 524 15.23 -7.62 12.74
C MET A 524 15.80 -8.76 11.87
N GLY A 525 16.37 -8.47 10.69
CA GLY A 525 17.00 -9.46 9.82
C GLY A 525 16.04 -10.42 9.09
N TYR A 526 14.72 -10.23 9.21
CA TYR A 526 13.71 -11.17 8.69
C TYR A 526 13.70 -11.28 7.15
N GLU A 527 14.13 -10.24 6.46
CA GLU A 527 14.31 -10.20 5.00
C GLU A 527 15.36 -11.20 4.50
N ASN A 528 16.30 -11.64 5.34
CA ASN A 528 17.29 -12.68 5.00
C ASN A 528 16.73 -14.11 5.15
N LEU A 529 15.51 -14.27 5.67
CA LEU A 529 14.87 -15.57 5.92
C LEU A 529 13.86 -15.97 4.84
N ILE A 530 13.69 -15.14 3.81
CA ILE A 530 12.72 -15.30 2.73
C ILE A 530 13.32 -14.80 1.41
N ARG A 531 12.96 -15.40 0.28
CA ARG A 531 13.31 -14.91 -1.06
C ARG A 531 12.25 -15.29 -2.10
N LEU A 532 12.25 -14.58 -3.23
CA LEU A 532 11.47 -14.93 -4.41
C LEU A 532 12.36 -15.63 -5.45
N SER A 533 11.74 -16.51 -6.24
CA SER A 533 12.46 -17.44 -7.13
C SER A 533 11.66 -17.69 -8.41
N GLY A 534 12.35 -17.73 -9.56
CA GLY A 534 11.78 -18.03 -10.88
C GLY A 534 10.89 -16.95 -11.53
N GLY A 535 10.69 -15.81 -10.85
CA GLY A 535 9.88 -14.69 -11.35
C GLY A 535 10.52 -13.87 -12.47
N ARG A 536 9.70 -13.17 -13.26
CA ARG A 536 10.12 -12.26 -14.35
C ARG A 536 10.66 -10.91 -13.86
N SER A 537 10.43 -10.56 -12.59
CA SER A 537 10.90 -9.32 -11.96
C SER A 537 11.24 -9.55 -10.49
N ARG A 538 11.90 -8.58 -9.84
CA ARG A 538 12.21 -8.63 -8.40
C ARG A 538 10.96 -8.66 -7.49
N PHE A 539 9.78 -8.36 -8.03
CA PHE A 539 8.53 -8.23 -7.28
C PHE A 539 7.66 -9.49 -7.34
N GLU A 540 8.02 -10.50 -8.14
CA GLU A 540 7.23 -11.72 -8.27
C GLU A 540 8.08 -12.98 -8.13
N GLY A 541 7.45 -14.08 -7.73
CA GLY A 541 8.09 -15.40 -7.73
C GLY A 541 7.51 -16.37 -6.71
N ARG A 542 8.01 -17.62 -6.79
CA ARG A 542 7.76 -18.68 -5.81
C ARG A 542 8.43 -18.30 -4.49
N VAL A 543 7.72 -18.45 -3.38
CA VAL A 543 8.21 -18.12 -2.04
C VAL A 543 9.10 -19.25 -1.53
N GLU A 544 10.36 -18.92 -1.27
CA GLU A 544 11.32 -19.81 -0.61
C GLU A 544 11.70 -19.23 0.75
N VAL A 545 11.73 -20.06 1.78
CA VAL A 545 12.06 -19.66 3.17
C VAL A 545 13.28 -20.42 3.69
N ALA A 546 14.06 -19.77 4.55
CA ALA A 546 15.27 -20.30 5.16
C ALA A 546 14.97 -21.10 6.43
N VAL A 547 15.53 -22.30 6.54
CA VAL A 547 15.43 -23.18 7.70
C VAL A 547 16.83 -23.49 8.25
N GLY A 548 16.96 -23.72 9.55
CA GLY A 548 18.24 -24.06 10.20
C GLY A 548 19.21 -22.87 10.41
N ALA A 549 18.86 -21.67 9.95
CA ALA A 549 19.69 -20.45 9.96
C ALA A 549 20.21 -19.98 11.34
N GLY A 550 19.82 -20.64 12.44
CA GLY A 550 20.25 -20.29 13.80
C GLY A 550 21.51 -21.00 14.30
N ASP A 551 21.95 -22.09 13.65
CA ASP A 551 22.92 -23.04 14.24
C ASP A 551 24.31 -23.09 13.54
N GLY A 552 24.61 -22.11 12.69
CA GLY A 552 25.96 -21.90 12.12
C GLY A 552 26.26 -22.64 10.82
N ASP A 553 25.42 -23.61 10.43
CA ASP A 553 25.37 -24.13 9.06
C ASP A 553 24.76 -23.11 8.09
N GLN A 554 24.96 -23.31 6.78
CA GLN A 554 24.28 -22.50 5.77
C GLN A 554 22.75 -22.71 5.83
N PRO A 555 21.94 -21.64 5.68
CA PRO A 555 20.48 -21.77 5.69
C PRO A 555 20.02 -22.67 4.54
N ARG A 556 19.34 -23.77 4.87
CA ARG A 556 18.70 -24.62 3.85
C ARG A 556 17.41 -23.93 3.38
N TRP A 557 17.27 -23.75 2.09
CA TRP A 557 16.07 -23.15 1.50
C TRP A 557 15.02 -24.22 1.25
N GLY A 558 13.75 -23.88 1.47
CA GLY A 558 12.61 -24.75 1.24
C GLY A 558 11.37 -23.98 0.82
N LEU A 559 10.36 -24.70 0.34
CA LEU A 559 9.12 -24.17 -0.22
C LEU A 559 8.03 -24.05 0.85
N VAL A 560 7.10 -23.12 0.62
CA VAL A 560 5.86 -22.98 1.41
C VAL A 560 4.70 -23.61 0.63
N CYS A 561 3.85 -24.40 1.30
CA CYS A 561 2.70 -25.05 0.69
C CYS A 561 1.64 -24.01 0.26
N GLY A 562 1.18 -24.07 -0.99
CA GLY A 562 0.15 -23.17 -1.53
C GLY A 562 -1.28 -23.47 -1.05
N GLU A 563 -1.53 -24.62 -0.41
CA GLU A 563 -2.85 -25.01 0.09
C GLU A 563 -3.34 -24.06 1.19
N GLY A 564 -4.34 -23.22 0.85
CA GLY A 564 -4.88 -22.19 1.73
C GLY A 564 -4.11 -20.86 1.72
N TRP A 565 -3.10 -20.70 0.85
CA TRP A 565 -2.36 -19.44 0.70
C TRP A 565 -3.24 -18.37 0.02
N GLY A 566 -3.41 -17.23 0.69
CA GLY A 566 -4.24 -16.11 0.22
C GLY A 566 -3.50 -14.78 0.19
N THR A 567 -4.28 -13.71 0.13
CA THR A 567 -3.77 -12.33 0.02
C THR A 567 -3.12 -11.86 1.32
N LEU A 568 -3.61 -12.28 2.49
CA LEU A 568 -3.04 -11.88 3.79
C LEU A 568 -1.66 -12.50 4.03
N GLU A 569 -1.45 -13.76 3.63
CA GLU A 569 -0.14 -14.42 3.67
C GLU A 569 0.84 -13.77 2.68
N ALA A 570 0.36 -13.46 1.48
CA ALA A 570 1.14 -12.73 0.48
C ALA A 570 1.55 -11.34 0.96
N MET A 571 0.65 -10.62 1.65
CA MET A 571 0.94 -9.30 2.24
C MET A 571 2.08 -9.38 3.27
N VAL A 572 2.07 -10.39 4.14
CA VAL A 572 3.16 -10.60 5.11
C VAL A 572 4.46 -10.98 4.40
N ALA A 573 4.42 -11.81 3.34
CA ALA A 573 5.61 -12.15 2.55
C ALA A 573 6.21 -10.91 1.85
N CYS A 574 5.40 -10.13 1.12
CA CYS A 574 5.85 -8.91 0.44
C CYS A 574 6.38 -7.86 1.42
N ARG A 575 5.74 -7.72 2.59
CA ARG A 575 6.22 -6.87 3.69
C ARG A 575 7.56 -7.35 4.26
N GLN A 576 7.72 -8.65 4.51
CA GLN A 576 8.96 -9.26 5.04
C GLN A 576 10.13 -9.11 4.05
N LEU A 577 9.87 -9.20 2.75
CA LEU A 577 10.82 -8.92 1.67
C LEU A 577 11.09 -7.43 1.45
N GLY A 578 10.32 -6.55 2.09
CA GLY A 578 10.38 -5.10 1.88
C GLY A 578 9.85 -4.62 0.52
N LEU A 579 9.16 -5.47 -0.24
CA LEU A 579 8.67 -5.19 -1.61
C LEU A 579 7.33 -4.44 -1.66
N GLY A 580 6.75 -4.12 -0.49
CA GLY A 580 5.52 -3.35 -0.38
C GLY A 580 4.33 -4.21 0.04
N PHE A 581 3.17 -3.93 -0.55
CA PHE A 581 1.97 -4.74 -0.45
C PHE A 581 2.08 -6.00 -1.32
N ALA A 582 1.17 -6.95 -1.15
CA ALA A 582 0.85 -7.89 -2.21
C ALA A 582 -0.07 -7.22 -3.24
N ASN A 583 -0.02 -7.70 -4.47
CA ASN A 583 -1.09 -7.59 -5.45
C ASN A 583 -1.88 -8.91 -5.50
N HIS A 584 -1.17 -10.05 -5.58
CA HIS A 584 -1.78 -11.38 -5.62
C HIS A 584 -1.01 -12.41 -4.78
N GLY A 585 -1.75 -13.24 -4.03
CA GLY A 585 -1.27 -14.51 -3.49
C GLY A 585 -1.63 -15.66 -4.43
N LEU A 586 -0.68 -16.57 -4.69
CA LEU A 586 -0.78 -17.64 -5.70
C LEU A 586 -0.58 -19.01 -5.05
N GLN A 587 -1.50 -19.94 -5.31
CA GLN A 587 -1.46 -21.31 -4.76
C GLN A 587 -0.71 -22.31 -5.66
N GLU A 588 -0.55 -21.97 -6.95
CA GLU A 588 0.24 -22.75 -7.92
C GLU A 588 1.21 -21.86 -8.68
N THR A 589 2.43 -22.37 -8.88
CA THR A 589 3.60 -21.65 -9.40
C THR A 589 4.36 -22.43 -10.48
N TRP A 590 3.65 -23.30 -11.22
CA TRP A 590 4.21 -24.19 -12.25
C TRP A 590 4.93 -23.50 -13.41
N TYR A 591 4.66 -22.20 -13.64
CA TYR A 591 5.17 -21.39 -14.74
C TYR A 591 6.42 -20.55 -14.38
N TRP A 592 6.86 -20.59 -13.12
CA TRP A 592 8.12 -19.99 -12.69
C TRP A 592 9.18 -21.06 -12.56
N ASP A 593 10.28 -20.90 -13.29
CA ASP A 593 11.20 -22.00 -13.57
C ASP A 593 11.81 -22.60 -12.29
N ALA A 594 12.13 -23.89 -12.33
CA ALA A 594 12.46 -24.66 -11.15
C ALA A 594 13.87 -24.32 -10.63
N SER A 595 13.92 -23.70 -9.46
CA SER A 595 15.13 -23.70 -8.62
C SER A 595 15.39 -25.14 -8.14
N ASN A 596 16.63 -25.43 -7.74
CA ASN A 596 17.01 -26.73 -7.15
C ASN A 596 16.35 -27.00 -5.78
N VAL A 597 15.40 -26.17 -5.34
CA VAL A 597 14.69 -26.26 -4.06
C VAL A 597 13.37 -26.98 -4.28
N THR A 598 13.29 -28.24 -3.83
CA THR A 598 12.09 -29.08 -4.02
C THR A 598 11.39 -29.48 -2.72
N GLU A 599 12.00 -29.25 -1.56
CA GLU A 599 11.46 -29.67 -0.25
C GLU A 599 10.43 -28.67 0.26
N MET A 600 9.24 -29.15 0.65
CA MET A 600 8.28 -28.37 1.44
C MET A 600 8.73 -28.28 2.90
N VAL A 601 8.80 -27.07 3.44
CA VAL A 601 9.27 -26.81 4.83
C VAL A 601 8.31 -25.98 5.68
N MET A 602 7.23 -25.45 5.11
CA MET A 602 6.19 -24.72 5.83
C MET A 602 4.81 -25.02 5.20
N SER A 603 3.77 -25.17 6.02
CA SER A 603 2.42 -25.49 5.55
C SER A 603 1.32 -24.99 6.49
N GLY A 604 0.10 -24.83 5.97
CA GLY A 604 -1.04 -24.35 6.75
C GLY A 604 -0.85 -22.94 7.30
N VAL A 605 -0.14 -22.07 6.57
CA VAL A 605 0.10 -20.68 6.96
C VAL A 605 -1.21 -19.91 6.90
N LYS A 606 -1.54 -19.21 7.99
CA LYS A 606 -2.66 -18.28 8.11
C LYS A 606 -2.19 -17.04 8.85
N CYS A 607 -2.18 -15.91 8.15
CA CYS A 607 -1.75 -14.62 8.66
C CYS A 607 -2.96 -13.72 8.94
N ALA A 608 -2.83 -12.85 9.95
CA ALA A 608 -3.78 -11.77 10.24
C ALA A 608 -3.39 -10.44 9.56
N GLY A 609 -2.46 -10.48 8.59
CA GLY A 609 -2.05 -9.35 7.75
C GLY A 609 -1.18 -8.28 8.43
N HIS A 610 -0.90 -8.40 9.73
CA HIS A 610 -0.13 -7.42 10.52
C HIS A 610 1.21 -7.97 11.03
N GLU A 611 1.52 -9.22 10.74
CA GLU A 611 2.77 -9.87 11.10
C GLU A 611 3.98 -9.28 10.37
N MET A 612 5.16 -9.38 11.01
CA MET A 612 6.46 -8.93 10.47
C MET A 612 7.23 -10.03 9.73
N SER A 613 6.75 -11.27 9.77
CA SER A 613 7.39 -12.46 9.18
C SER A 613 6.35 -13.58 9.05
N LEU A 614 6.45 -14.40 8.01
CA LEU A 614 5.64 -15.62 7.87
C LEU A 614 5.80 -16.58 9.05
N SER A 615 6.97 -16.56 9.72
CA SER A 615 7.25 -17.34 10.94
C SER A 615 6.54 -16.82 12.20
N HIS A 616 5.75 -15.76 12.10
CA HIS A 616 4.89 -15.26 13.19
C HIS A 616 3.40 -15.52 12.95
N CYS A 617 3.00 -15.81 11.70
CA CYS A 617 1.66 -16.23 11.37
C CYS A 617 1.35 -17.60 12.00
N GLN A 618 0.07 -17.98 12.10
CA GLN A 618 -0.29 -19.33 12.52
C GLN A 618 0.12 -20.30 11.40
N HIS A 619 1.02 -21.24 11.67
CA HIS A 619 1.41 -22.28 10.72
C HIS A 619 1.58 -23.64 11.40
N HIS A 620 1.56 -24.73 10.63
CA HIS A 620 1.97 -26.04 11.15
C HIS A 620 3.47 -25.99 11.48
N GLY A 621 3.86 -26.51 12.65
CA GLY A 621 5.25 -26.47 13.15
C GLY A 621 6.17 -27.44 12.40
N THR A 622 6.73 -28.43 13.11
CA THR A 622 7.54 -29.49 12.48
C THR A 622 6.71 -30.55 11.75
N SER A 623 5.41 -30.62 12.00
CA SER A 623 4.47 -31.56 11.38
C SER A 623 3.90 -30.98 10.08
N LEU A 624 4.59 -31.19 8.96
CA LEU A 624 4.13 -30.75 7.65
C LEU A 624 2.83 -31.47 7.26
N SER A 625 1.82 -30.69 6.86
CA SER A 625 0.54 -31.18 6.34
C SER A 625 0.15 -30.34 5.13
N CYS A 626 0.28 -30.94 3.95
CA CYS A 626 0.08 -30.33 2.64
C CYS A 626 -0.35 -31.47 1.70
N ARG A 627 -1.54 -31.40 1.10
CA ARG A 627 -2.11 -32.50 0.31
C ARG A 627 -1.28 -32.83 -0.93
N ASN A 628 -0.69 -31.79 -1.53
CA ASN A 628 0.12 -31.90 -2.74
C ASN A 628 1.52 -31.30 -2.49
N THR A 629 2.55 -32.14 -2.34
CA THR A 629 3.93 -31.69 -2.03
C THR A 629 4.80 -31.39 -3.26
N GLY A 630 4.28 -31.56 -4.48
CA GLY A 630 5.03 -31.26 -5.71
C GLY A 630 5.28 -29.76 -5.90
N THR A 631 6.45 -29.40 -6.41
CA THR A 631 6.95 -28.01 -6.53
C THR A 631 5.98 -27.02 -7.17
N ARG A 632 5.15 -27.48 -8.11
CA ARG A 632 4.10 -26.66 -8.75
C ARG A 632 3.03 -26.13 -7.81
N PHE A 633 2.82 -26.77 -6.66
CA PHE A 633 1.86 -26.38 -5.61
C PHE A 633 2.53 -25.57 -4.49
N ALA A 634 3.70 -24.99 -4.76
CA ALA A 634 4.34 -24.04 -3.87
C ALA A 634 3.68 -22.67 -3.97
N ALA A 635 3.56 -22.01 -2.82
CA ALA A 635 3.05 -20.66 -2.70
C ALA A 635 3.89 -19.66 -3.52
N GLY A 636 3.19 -18.68 -4.09
CA GLY A 636 3.76 -17.59 -4.86
C GLY A 636 3.18 -16.25 -4.45
N VAL A 637 3.91 -15.19 -4.77
CA VAL A 637 3.43 -13.81 -4.60
C VAL A 637 3.77 -12.96 -5.81
N ILE A 638 2.95 -11.95 -6.02
CA ILE A 638 3.24 -10.77 -6.84
C ILE A 638 3.06 -9.57 -5.91
N CYS A 639 4.12 -8.78 -5.72
CA CYS A 639 4.17 -7.63 -4.81
C CYS A 639 4.02 -6.29 -5.57
N SER A 640 3.66 -5.23 -4.86
CA SER A 640 3.49 -3.88 -5.39
C SER A 640 3.84 -2.82 -4.33
N GLU A 641 4.44 -1.70 -4.75
CA GLU A 641 4.71 -0.56 -3.85
C GLU A 641 3.43 0.24 -3.50
N THR A 642 2.30 -0.04 -4.17
CA THR A 642 0.98 0.61 -4.01
C THR A 642 -0.18 -0.39 -4.10
N ALA A 643 -1.25 -0.15 -3.35
CA ALA A 643 -2.51 -0.89 -3.41
C ALA A 643 -3.72 0.07 -3.39
N SER A 644 -4.91 -0.41 -3.76
CA SER A 644 -6.20 0.25 -3.58
C SER A 644 -6.63 0.29 -2.11
N ASP A 645 -7.66 1.07 -1.78
CA ASP A 645 -8.23 1.14 -0.42
C ASP A 645 -9.73 1.46 -0.54
N LEU A 646 -10.60 0.45 -0.38
CA LEU A 646 -12.03 0.57 -0.65
C LEU A 646 -12.84 0.93 0.60
N LEU A 647 -13.73 1.91 0.43
CA LEU A 647 -14.51 2.45 1.53
C LEU A 647 -15.98 2.69 1.15
N LEU A 648 -16.89 2.20 1.99
CA LEU A 648 -18.32 2.48 1.85
C LEU A 648 -18.67 3.86 2.41
N HIS A 649 -19.37 4.68 1.64
CA HIS A 649 -19.91 5.96 2.10
C HIS A 649 -21.11 5.76 3.05
N ALA A 650 -20.84 5.58 4.35
CA ALA A 650 -21.83 5.24 5.36
C ALA A 650 -23.05 6.19 5.47
N PRO A 651 -22.95 7.52 5.31
CA PRO A 651 -24.11 8.42 5.33
C PRO A 651 -25.17 8.10 4.27
N LEU A 652 -24.75 7.81 3.04
CA LEU A 652 -25.66 7.52 1.92
C LEU A 652 -26.49 6.26 2.18
N VAL A 653 -25.91 5.25 2.83
CA VAL A 653 -26.62 4.03 3.25
C VAL A 653 -27.72 4.37 4.26
N GLN A 654 -27.46 5.32 5.17
CA GLN A 654 -28.43 5.79 6.15
C GLN A 654 -29.57 6.58 5.51
N GLU A 655 -29.23 7.51 4.60
CA GLU A 655 -30.17 8.43 3.95
C GLU A 655 -31.07 7.75 2.92
N THR A 656 -30.59 6.69 2.27
CA THR A 656 -31.31 5.98 1.20
C THR A 656 -31.95 4.66 1.65
N ALA A 657 -32.00 4.36 2.95
CA ALA A 657 -32.59 3.14 3.48
C ALA A 657 -34.13 3.17 3.50
N TYR A 658 -34.78 2.23 2.81
CA TYR A 658 -36.24 2.06 2.86
C TYR A 658 -36.70 0.61 2.63
N ILE A 659 -37.99 0.35 2.87
CA ILE A 659 -38.64 -0.94 2.60
C ILE A 659 -39.51 -0.84 1.34
N GLU A 660 -39.40 -1.83 0.44
CA GLU A 660 -40.31 -2.10 -0.67
C GLU A 660 -40.99 -3.47 -0.47
N ASP A 661 -42.32 -3.55 -0.59
CA ASP A 661 -43.05 -4.83 -0.73
C ASP A 661 -43.27 -5.10 -2.23
N ARG A 662 -42.36 -5.84 -2.88
CA ARG A 662 -42.30 -6.03 -4.35
C ARG A 662 -42.96 -7.34 -4.77
N PRO A 663 -43.83 -7.37 -5.80
CA PRO A 663 -44.49 -8.59 -6.25
C PRO A 663 -43.52 -9.51 -7.00
N LEU A 664 -43.71 -10.83 -6.87
CA LEU A 664 -42.77 -11.85 -7.39
C LEU A 664 -42.57 -11.78 -8.91
N HIS A 665 -43.59 -11.42 -9.70
CA HIS A 665 -43.42 -11.27 -11.15
C HIS A 665 -42.41 -10.18 -11.57
N MET A 666 -42.01 -9.27 -10.67
CA MET A 666 -40.97 -8.26 -10.87
C MET A 666 -39.60 -8.69 -10.29
N LEU A 667 -39.44 -9.98 -9.95
CA LEU A 667 -38.29 -10.50 -9.22
C LEU A 667 -37.66 -11.76 -9.84
N TYR A 668 -38.07 -12.19 -11.04
CA TYR A 668 -37.52 -13.37 -11.72
C TYR A 668 -35.98 -13.31 -11.85
N CYS A 669 -35.45 -12.21 -12.40
CA CYS A 669 -34.01 -11.96 -12.49
C CYS A 669 -33.28 -12.10 -11.14
N ALA A 670 -33.78 -11.41 -10.11
CA ALA A 670 -33.19 -11.46 -8.79
C ALA A 670 -33.29 -12.84 -8.11
N ALA A 671 -34.24 -13.69 -8.51
CA ALA A 671 -34.32 -15.07 -8.06
C ALA A 671 -33.32 -15.99 -8.77
N GLU A 672 -33.07 -15.75 -10.07
CA GLU A 672 -32.03 -16.44 -10.85
C GLU A 672 -30.62 -16.08 -10.36
N GLU A 673 -30.38 -14.80 -10.02
CA GLU A 673 -29.16 -14.32 -9.36
C GLU A 673 -29.04 -14.73 -7.87
N ASN A 674 -30.05 -15.36 -7.28
CA ASN A 674 -30.11 -15.74 -5.85
C ASN A 674 -30.12 -14.55 -4.85
N CYS A 675 -30.46 -13.35 -5.30
CA CYS A 675 -30.59 -12.13 -4.48
C CYS A 675 -31.84 -12.10 -3.57
N LEU A 676 -32.55 -13.22 -3.42
CA LEU A 676 -33.72 -13.37 -2.54
C LEU A 676 -33.42 -14.42 -1.47
N ALA A 677 -34.00 -14.26 -0.28
CA ALA A 677 -33.82 -15.24 0.79
C ALA A 677 -34.40 -16.61 0.38
N SER A 678 -33.85 -17.69 0.93
CA SER A 678 -34.10 -19.07 0.46
C SER A 678 -35.58 -19.50 0.46
N SER A 679 -36.42 -18.89 1.31
CA SER A 679 -37.87 -19.10 1.33
C SER A 679 -38.58 -18.62 0.05
N ALA A 680 -38.00 -17.69 -0.72
CA ALA A 680 -38.54 -17.23 -1.99
C ALA A 680 -38.68 -18.38 -3.02
N ARG A 681 -37.87 -19.43 -2.93
CA ARG A 681 -37.98 -20.64 -3.77
C ARG A 681 -39.25 -21.46 -3.50
N LEU A 682 -39.93 -21.22 -2.37
CA LEU A 682 -41.19 -21.86 -1.97
C LEU A 682 -42.38 -20.88 -1.99
N ALA A 683 -42.17 -19.65 -2.46
CA ALA A 683 -43.22 -18.63 -2.51
C ALA A 683 -44.20 -18.86 -3.67
N ASN A 684 -45.38 -18.24 -3.59
CA ASN A 684 -46.44 -18.39 -4.60
C ASN A 684 -46.18 -17.55 -5.86
N TRP A 685 -45.19 -17.94 -6.67
CA TRP A 685 -44.91 -17.31 -7.97
C TRP A 685 -46.08 -17.49 -8.94
N PRO A 686 -46.50 -16.48 -9.73
CA PRO A 686 -46.03 -15.07 -9.78
C PRO A 686 -46.71 -14.09 -8.81
N TYR A 687 -47.67 -14.54 -7.98
CA TYR A 687 -48.66 -13.70 -7.29
C TYR A 687 -48.29 -13.26 -5.86
N GLY A 688 -47.31 -13.90 -5.23
CA GLY A 688 -46.77 -13.49 -3.93
C GLY A 688 -45.96 -12.19 -3.99
N HIS A 689 -45.46 -11.76 -2.84
CA HIS A 689 -44.59 -10.58 -2.68
C HIS A 689 -43.38 -10.94 -1.82
N ARG A 690 -42.30 -10.15 -1.92
CA ARG A 690 -41.15 -10.16 -1.01
C ARG A 690 -40.95 -8.77 -0.42
N ARG A 691 -40.50 -8.70 0.83
CA ARG A 691 -40.16 -7.46 1.51
C ARG A 691 -38.67 -7.21 1.46
N LEU A 692 -38.27 -6.11 0.84
CA LEU A 692 -36.89 -5.80 0.50
C LEU A 692 -36.46 -4.55 1.25
N LEU A 693 -35.38 -4.65 2.03
CA LEU A 693 -34.67 -3.50 2.60
C LEU A 693 -33.66 -2.99 1.57
N ARG A 694 -33.97 -1.89 0.90
CA ARG A 694 -33.12 -1.22 -0.09
C ARG A 694 -32.27 -0.14 0.56
N PHE A 695 -31.08 0.08 0.01
CA PHE A 695 -30.16 1.18 0.32
C PHE A 695 -29.12 1.31 -0.80
N SER A 696 -28.58 2.50 -1.03
CA SER A 696 -27.51 2.70 -2.01
C SER A 696 -26.15 2.36 -1.39
N SER A 697 -25.26 1.73 -2.16
CA SER A 697 -23.86 1.52 -1.80
C SER A 697 -22.96 2.34 -2.70
N GLN A 698 -22.18 3.26 -2.13
CA GLN A 698 -21.15 4.02 -2.84
C GLN A 698 -19.78 3.58 -2.31
N ILE A 699 -18.93 3.05 -3.19
CA ILE A 699 -17.63 2.49 -2.85
C ILE A 699 -16.55 3.41 -3.44
N HIS A 700 -15.84 4.14 -2.58
CA HIS A 700 -14.70 4.99 -2.97
C HIS A 700 -13.40 4.17 -3.00
N ASN A 701 -12.50 4.46 -3.94
CA ASN A 701 -11.10 4.05 -3.85
C ASN A 701 -10.23 5.21 -3.34
N ARG A 702 -9.86 5.15 -2.05
CA ARG A 702 -9.07 6.16 -1.33
C ARG A 702 -7.57 5.78 -1.24
N GLY A 703 -7.17 4.71 -1.93
CA GLY A 703 -5.83 4.13 -1.87
C GLY A 703 -4.80 4.84 -2.75
N ARG A 704 -3.87 4.04 -3.30
CA ARG A 704 -2.73 4.51 -4.12
C ARG A 704 -2.56 3.76 -5.44
N ALA A 705 -3.46 2.85 -5.76
CA ALA A 705 -3.58 2.18 -7.06
C ALA A 705 -5.06 1.99 -7.41
N ASP A 706 -5.37 1.93 -8.70
CA ASP A 706 -6.72 1.60 -9.16
C ASP A 706 -7.12 0.21 -8.64
N PHE A 707 -8.31 0.08 -8.06
CA PHE A 707 -8.85 -1.23 -7.73
C PHE A 707 -9.15 -1.99 -9.02
N ARG A 708 -8.77 -3.26 -9.11
CA ARG A 708 -8.93 -4.08 -10.31
C ARG A 708 -9.46 -5.47 -9.96
N PRO A 709 -10.39 -6.03 -10.75
CA PRO A 709 -10.83 -7.40 -10.55
C PRO A 709 -9.66 -8.36 -10.72
N LYS A 710 -9.56 -9.34 -9.80
CA LYS A 710 -8.56 -10.43 -9.84
C LYS A 710 -8.66 -11.28 -11.11
N ALA A 711 -9.88 -11.41 -11.63
CA ALA A 711 -10.24 -12.21 -12.77
C ALA A 711 -10.12 -11.39 -14.07
N GLY A 712 -9.54 -11.96 -15.12
CA GLY A 712 -9.44 -11.31 -16.43
C GLY A 712 -10.72 -11.45 -17.25
N ARG A 713 -10.88 -10.63 -18.31
CA ARG A 713 -12.03 -10.62 -19.24
C ARG A 713 -12.55 -11.99 -19.69
N HIS A 714 -11.67 -12.99 -19.79
CA HIS A 714 -12.00 -14.36 -20.22
C HIS A 714 -12.82 -15.18 -19.21
N SER A 715 -12.89 -14.73 -17.95
CA SER A 715 -13.65 -15.36 -16.87
C SER A 715 -14.75 -14.45 -16.31
N TRP A 716 -15.01 -13.29 -16.94
CA TRP A 716 -16.14 -12.43 -16.58
C TRP A 716 -17.44 -13.04 -17.12
N VAL A 717 -18.50 -13.00 -16.31
CA VAL A 717 -19.79 -13.62 -16.64
C VAL A 717 -20.76 -12.55 -17.17
N TRP A 718 -21.31 -12.74 -18.37
CA TRP A 718 -22.40 -11.88 -18.86
C TRP A 718 -23.68 -12.17 -18.10
N HIS A 719 -24.43 -11.13 -17.73
CA HIS A 719 -25.74 -11.30 -17.11
C HIS A 719 -26.86 -10.58 -17.86
N GLU A 720 -27.88 -11.36 -18.27
CA GLU A 720 -28.90 -10.91 -19.21
C GLU A 720 -29.84 -9.85 -18.61
N CYS A 721 -30.09 -9.91 -17.30
CA CYS A 721 -30.92 -8.94 -16.59
C CYS A 721 -30.26 -7.57 -16.41
N HIS A 722 -28.93 -7.55 -16.23
CA HIS A 722 -28.15 -6.33 -16.02
C HIS A 722 -27.46 -5.82 -17.30
N ARG A 723 -27.40 -6.65 -18.35
CA ARG A 723 -26.86 -6.34 -19.69
C ARG A 723 -25.42 -5.82 -19.69
N HIS A 724 -24.62 -6.36 -18.78
CA HIS A 724 -23.18 -6.15 -18.72
C HIS A 724 -22.48 -7.41 -18.21
N TYR A 725 -21.14 -7.37 -18.18
CA TYR A 725 -20.30 -8.42 -17.63
C TYR A 725 -19.99 -8.15 -16.15
N HIS A 726 -20.10 -9.16 -15.31
CA HIS A 726 -19.61 -9.11 -13.92
C HIS A 726 -18.16 -9.56 -13.86
N SER A 727 -17.30 -8.80 -13.18
CA SER A 727 -15.86 -9.10 -13.07
C SER A 727 -15.44 -9.71 -11.72
N MET A 728 -16.36 -9.74 -10.75
CA MET A 728 -16.23 -10.45 -9.46
C MET A 728 -17.58 -11.08 -9.07
N ASP A 729 -17.54 -12.28 -8.50
CA ASP A 729 -18.75 -13.03 -8.09
C ASP A 729 -19.35 -12.49 -6.77
N ILE A 730 -18.49 -12.15 -5.79
CA ILE A 730 -18.89 -11.60 -4.48
C ILE A 730 -17.98 -10.43 -4.12
N PHE A 731 -18.43 -9.21 -4.38
CA PHE A 731 -17.73 -7.99 -3.94
C PHE A 731 -18.30 -7.41 -2.63
N THR A 732 -19.58 -7.66 -2.30
CA THR A 732 -20.17 -7.24 -1.01
C THR A 732 -21.15 -8.24 -0.40
N HIS A 733 -21.03 -8.53 0.90
CA HIS A 733 -22.11 -9.11 1.71
C HIS A 733 -22.93 -8.01 2.39
N TYR A 734 -24.25 -8.22 2.50
CA TYR A 734 -25.21 -7.36 3.19
C TYR A 734 -25.91 -8.17 4.29
N ASP A 735 -25.62 -7.89 5.55
CA ASP A 735 -26.07 -8.69 6.69
C ASP A 735 -27.00 -7.93 7.64
N ILE A 736 -28.09 -8.59 8.06
CA ILE A 736 -28.86 -8.21 9.25
C ILE A 736 -28.43 -9.12 10.39
N LEU A 737 -27.74 -8.53 11.39
CA LEU A 737 -27.27 -9.22 12.58
C LEU A 737 -28.17 -8.92 13.78
N THR A 738 -28.30 -9.87 14.71
CA THR A 738 -28.73 -9.53 16.08
C THR A 738 -27.66 -8.69 16.80
N PRO A 739 -27.98 -8.00 17.91
CA PRO A 739 -26.98 -7.38 18.77
C PRO A 739 -25.95 -8.36 19.36
N ASN A 740 -26.21 -9.67 19.28
CA ASN A 740 -25.27 -10.73 19.66
C ASN A 740 -24.36 -11.18 18.48
N GLY A 741 -24.42 -10.51 17.33
CA GLY A 741 -23.61 -10.81 16.13
C GLY A 741 -24.08 -11.99 15.28
N THR A 742 -25.25 -12.58 15.56
CA THR A 742 -25.77 -13.70 14.75
C THR A 742 -26.49 -13.20 13.51
N LYS A 743 -26.11 -13.65 12.31
CA LYS A 743 -26.87 -13.39 11.07
C LYS A 743 -28.35 -13.84 11.21
N VAL A 744 -29.27 -13.01 10.72
CA VAL A 744 -30.74 -13.21 10.74
C VAL A 744 -31.30 -13.22 9.33
N ALA A 745 -30.83 -12.30 8.49
CA ALA A 745 -31.00 -12.33 7.05
C ALA A 745 -29.67 -11.96 6.39
N GLU A 746 -29.43 -12.56 5.23
CA GLU A 746 -28.28 -12.29 4.38
C GLU A 746 -28.81 -11.89 3.00
N GLY A 747 -28.36 -10.72 2.55
CA GLY A 747 -28.41 -10.30 1.16
C GLY A 747 -26.99 -10.22 0.61
N HIS A 748 -26.89 -10.17 -0.70
CA HIS A 748 -25.66 -9.88 -1.41
C HIS A 748 -26.03 -9.30 -2.75
N LYS A 749 -25.15 -8.48 -3.30
CA LYS A 749 -25.22 -8.06 -4.69
C LYS A 749 -24.43 -9.11 -5.49
N ALA A 750 -25.14 -9.99 -6.20
CA ALA A 750 -24.58 -11.14 -6.92
C ALA A 750 -23.80 -10.78 -8.21
N SER A 751 -23.54 -9.49 -8.40
CA SER A 751 -23.37 -8.91 -9.72
C SER A 751 -22.67 -7.55 -9.64
N PHE A 752 -21.37 -7.54 -9.96
CA PHE A 752 -20.56 -6.32 -9.95
C PHE A 752 -19.88 -6.01 -11.28
N CYS A 753 -20.36 -4.92 -11.86
CA CYS A 753 -19.61 -4.03 -12.73
C CYS A 753 -18.70 -3.14 -11.86
N LEU A 754 -17.41 -3.02 -12.15
CA LEU A 754 -16.55 -2.04 -11.46
C LEU A 754 -16.29 -0.86 -12.41
N GLU A 755 -16.87 0.30 -12.14
CA GLU A 755 -16.70 1.52 -12.96
C GLU A 755 -16.64 2.84 -12.18
N ASP A 756 -16.08 3.87 -12.82
CA ASP A 756 -15.93 5.20 -12.24
C ASP A 756 -17.22 6.02 -12.40
N THR A 757 -18.22 5.76 -11.54
CA THR A 757 -19.52 6.45 -11.62
C THR A 757 -19.37 7.96 -11.45
N GLU A 758 -18.49 8.43 -10.56
CA GLU A 758 -18.06 9.83 -10.40
C GLU A 758 -16.73 9.89 -9.64
N CYS A 759 -16.05 11.04 -9.67
CA CYS A 759 -14.71 11.21 -9.09
C CYS A 759 -14.56 12.59 -8.42
N GLU A 760 -13.49 12.75 -7.64
CA GLU A 760 -13.11 14.04 -7.05
C GLU A 760 -12.72 15.08 -8.11
N GLU A 761 -12.67 16.35 -7.70
CA GLU A 761 -12.23 17.47 -8.53
C GLU A 761 -10.85 17.16 -9.17
N ASP A 762 -10.68 17.52 -10.45
CA ASP A 762 -9.52 17.23 -11.29
C ASP A 762 -9.19 15.74 -11.57
N VAL A 763 -9.98 14.78 -11.07
CA VAL A 763 -9.80 13.34 -11.37
C VAL A 763 -10.66 12.90 -12.57
N ALA A 764 -10.02 12.30 -13.57
CA ALA A 764 -10.69 11.81 -14.78
C ALA A 764 -11.09 10.33 -14.67
N LYS A 765 -12.36 10.03 -15.00
CA LYS A 765 -12.91 8.68 -15.14
C LYS A 765 -12.13 7.84 -16.17
N ARG A 766 -12.02 6.54 -15.90
CA ARG A 766 -11.21 5.59 -16.68
C ARG A 766 -11.90 4.26 -16.96
N TYR A 767 -12.71 3.77 -16.03
CA TYR A 767 -13.38 2.47 -16.09
C TYR A 767 -14.86 2.64 -16.39
N GLU A 768 -15.37 1.78 -17.28
CA GLU A 768 -16.76 1.77 -17.76
C GLU A 768 -17.09 0.33 -18.18
N CYS A 769 -18.20 -0.23 -17.70
CA CYS A 769 -18.58 -1.60 -17.97
C CYS A 769 -19.30 -1.79 -19.32
N ALA A 770 -19.81 -0.70 -19.88
CA ALA A 770 -20.46 -0.68 -21.18
C ALA A 770 -19.52 -1.22 -22.28
N ASN A 771 -20.11 -1.83 -23.32
CA ASN A 771 -19.39 -2.33 -24.51
C ASN A 771 -18.23 -3.30 -24.20
N PHE A 772 -18.25 -3.98 -23.04
CA PHE A 772 -17.15 -4.83 -22.55
C PHE A 772 -15.85 -4.03 -22.37
N GLY A 773 -15.94 -2.87 -21.71
CA GLY A 773 -14.80 -2.02 -21.36
C GLY A 773 -13.84 -2.63 -20.33
N GLU A 774 -12.84 -1.85 -19.91
CA GLU A 774 -12.01 -2.21 -18.75
C GLU A 774 -12.79 -1.91 -17.47
N GLN A 775 -12.72 -2.81 -16.49
CA GLN A 775 -13.37 -2.64 -15.18
C GLN A 775 -12.34 -2.41 -14.07
N GLY A 776 -12.73 -1.60 -13.09
CA GLY A 776 -11.94 -1.16 -11.95
C GLY A 776 -12.54 0.09 -11.30
N ILE A 777 -11.90 0.59 -10.25
CA ILE A 777 -12.23 1.89 -9.63
C ILE A 777 -10.93 2.70 -9.51
N THR A 778 -10.84 3.84 -10.20
CA THR A 778 -9.64 4.68 -10.19
C THR A 778 -9.46 5.39 -8.85
N VAL A 779 -8.21 5.67 -8.46
CA VAL A 779 -7.90 6.41 -7.23
C VAL A 779 -8.57 7.79 -7.26
N GLY A 780 -9.35 8.12 -6.24
CA GLY A 780 -10.15 9.35 -6.21
C GLY A 780 -11.49 9.25 -6.95
N CYS A 781 -11.86 8.07 -7.45
CA CYS A 781 -13.19 7.79 -7.99
C CYS A 781 -14.01 6.90 -7.06
N TRP A 782 -15.31 6.80 -7.33
CA TRP A 782 -16.22 5.87 -6.66
C TRP A 782 -17.23 5.25 -7.63
N ASP A 783 -17.65 4.05 -7.24
CA ASP A 783 -18.68 3.26 -7.89
C ASP A 783 -19.99 3.36 -7.08
N LEU A 784 -21.14 3.62 -7.74
CA LEU A 784 -22.41 3.92 -7.07
C LEU A 784 -23.54 2.96 -7.48
N TYR A 785 -23.76 1.99 -6.61
CA TYR A 785 -24.88 1.07 -6.64
C TYR A 785 -26.12 1.71 -5.98
N ARG A 786 -26.91 2.44 -6.78
CA ARG A 786 -28.13 3.12 -6.31
C ARG A 786 -29.20 2.14 -5.81
N HIS A 787 -29.96 2.56 -4.78
CA HIS A 787 -31.03 1.78 -4.14
C HIS A 787 -32.12 1.21 -5.09
N ASP A 788 -32.31 1.75 -6.29
CA ASP A 788 -33.41 1.41 -7.20
C ASP A 788 -33.14 0.20 -8.12
N ILE A 789 -31.87 -0.16 -8.31
CA ILE A 789 -31.47 -1.29 -9.17
C ILE A 789 -31.81 -2.65 -8.53
N ASP A 790 -31.83 -3.73 -9.32
CA ASP A 790 -32.08 -5.06 -8.78
C ASP A 790 -30.87 -5.63 -8.01
N CYS A 791 -31.15 -6.57 -7.10
CA CYS A 791 -30.20 -7.12 -6.11
C CYS A 791 -29.62 -6.11 -5.11
N GLN A 792 -30.08 -4.85 -5.09
CA GLN A 792 -29.56 -3.82 -4.20
C GLN A 792 -30.37 -3.73 -2.88
N TRP A 793 -30.43 -4.86 -2.17
CA TRP A 793 -31.24 -5.00 -0.96
C TRP A 793 -30.82 -6.18 -0.07
N ILE A 794 -31.44 -6.25 1.12
CA ILE A 794 -31.59 -7.50 1.89
C ILE A 794 -33.07 -7.92 1.83
N ASP A 795 -33.36 -9.17 1.51
CA ASP A 795 -34.72 -9.72 1.62
C ASP A 795 -35.05 -10.01 3.08
N ILE A 796 -35.92 -9.18 3.66
CA ILE A 796 -36.32 -9.22 5.06
C ILE A 796 -37.70 -9.85 5.27
N THR A 797 -38.25 -10.57 4.28
CA THR A 797 -39.59 -11.17 4.34
C THR A 797 -39.79 -12.09 5.55
N ASP A 798 -38.75 -12.84 5.92
CA ASP A 798 -38.79 -13.80 7.03
C ASP A 798 -38.31 -13.19 8.37
N VAL A 799 -37.86 -11.93 8.36
CA VAL A 799 -37.33 -11.23 9.54
C VAL A 799 -38.50 -10.74 10.41
N LYS A 800 -38.37 -10.91 11.72
CA LYS A 800 -39.37 -10.46 12.70
C LYS A 800 -39.10 -9.02 13.13
N PRO A 801 -40.11 -8.29 13.67
CA PRO A 801 -39.87 -7.02 14.34
C PRO A 801 -38.82 -7.15 15.47
N GLY A 802 -37.93 -6.18 15.59
CA GLY A 802 -36.81 -6.20 16.54
C GLY A 802 -35.80 -5.07 16.33
N ASN A 803 -34.75 -5.08 17.16
CA ASN A 803 -33.55 -4.25 16.98
C ASN A 803 -32.41 -5.12 16.46
N TYR A 804 -31.72 -4.64 15.44
CA TYR A 804 -30.70 -5.34 14.68
C TYR A 804 -29.52 -4.39 14.37
N ILE A 805 -28.43 -4.96 13.87
CA ILE A 805 -27.32 -4.22 13.27
C ILE A 805 -27.33 -4.55 11.78
N LEU A 806 -27.46 -3.53 10.93
CA LEU A 806 -27.19 -3.65 9.50
C LEU A 806 -25.68 -3.58 9.30
N GLN A 807 -25.11 -4.55 8.60
CA GLN A 807 -23.71 -4.60 8.23
C GLN A 807 -23.56 -4.71 6.71
N VAL A 808 -22.58 -3.99 6.16
CA VAL A 808 -22.12 -4.14 4.78
C VAL A 808 -20.60 -4.37 4.82
N VAL A 809 -20.09 -5.35 4.06
CA VAL A 809 -18.65 -5.65 3.99
C VAL A 809 -18.21 -5.75 2.54
N ILE A 810 -17.23 -4.92 2.14
CA ILE A 810 -16.62 -4.87 0.80
C ILE A 810 -15.41 -5.83 0.73
N ASN A 811 -15.18 -6.46 -0.43
CA ASN A 811 -14.09 -7.43 -0.68
C ASN A 811 -13.95 -8.48 0.47
N PRO A 812 -15.05 -9.12 0.90
CA PRO A 812 -15.11 -9.86 2.17
C PRO A 812 -14.21 -11.09 2.23
N ASN A 813 -13.81 -11.63 1.07
CA ASN A 813 -12.91 -12.77 0.92
C ASN A 813 -11.43 -12.36 0.74
N PHE A 814 -11.10 -11.06 0.75
CA PHE A 814 -9.77 -10.50 0.48
C PHE A 814 -9.22 -10.94 -0.90
N GLU A 815 -10.07 -10.98 -1.93
CA GLU A 815 -9.71 -11.58 -3.23
C GLU A 815 -8.72 -10.73 -4.02
N VAL A 816 -8.92 -9.41 -3.93
CA VAL A 816 -8.04 -8.33 -4.40
C VAL A 816 -7.31 -7.74 -3.19
N ALA A 817 -6.10 -7.22 -3.40
CA ALA A 817 -5.27 -6.65 -2.33
C ALA A 817 -5.53 -5.15 -2.11
N GLU A 818 -5.52 -4.74 -0.84
CA GLU A 818 -5.78 -3.37 -0.41
C GLU A 818 -4.77 -2.90 0.66
N SER A 819 -4.61 -1.59 0.83
CA SER A 819 -3.65 -1.00 1.79
C SER A 819 -4.14 -1.02 3.24
N ASP A 820 -5.46 -1.09 3.43
CA ASP A 820 -6.14 -1.41 4.68
C ASP A 820 -7.31 -2.36 4.35
N PHE A 821 -7.81 -3.07 5.35
CA PHE A 821 -8.96 -3.96 5.26
C PHE A 821 -9.94 -3.79 6.45
N THR A 822 -9.57 -3.01 7.48
CA THR A 822 -10.42 -2.86 8.69
C THR A 822 -11.55 -1.85 8.50
N ASN A 823 -11.47 -1.07 7.43
CA ASN A 823 -12.41 -0.04 6.98
C ASN A 823 -13.41 -0.55 5.92
N ASN A 824 -13.19 -1.73 5.33
CA ASN A 824 -14.11 -2.37 4.38
C ASN A 824 -15.50 -2.69 4.94
N ALA A 825 -15.65 -2.70 6.27
CA ALA A 825 -16.89 -3.03 6.96
C ALA A 825 -17.58 -1.78 7.54
N MET A 826 -18.87 -1.63 7.26
CA MET A 826 -19.74 -0.56 7.76
C MET A 826 -20.85 -1.17 8.63
N LYS A 827 -21.23 -0.49 9.72
CA LYS A 827 -22.33 -0.89 10.63
C LYS A 827 -23.32 0.27 10.86
N CYS A 828 -24.62 -0.03 10.84
CA CYS A 828 -25.69 0.86 11.29
C CYS A 828 -26.56 0.17 12.35
N ASN A 829 -27.13 0.94 13.28
CA ASN A 829 -28.24 0.47 14.11
C ASN A 829 -29.51 0.43 13.27
N CYS A 830 -30.27 -0.65 13.38
CA CYS A 830 -31.37 -0.99 12.49
C CYS A 830 -32.59 -1.49 13.29
N LYS A 831 -33.58 -0.62 13.49
CA LYS A 831 -34.83 -0.94 14.19
C LYS A 831 -35.94 -1.22 13.18
N TYR A 832 -36.63 -2.35 13.31
CA TYR A 832 -37.71 -2.77 12.41
C TYR A 832 -38.97 -3.11 13.23
N ASP A 833 -40.12 -2.50 12.92
CA ASP A 833 -41.38 -2.72 13.66
C ASP A 833 -42.38 -3.66 12.96
N GLY A 834 -42.08 -4.12 11.74
CA GLY A 834 -42.99 -4.89 10.88
C GLY A 834 -43.74 -4.06 9.83
N HIS A 835 -43.57 -2.74 9.82
CA HIS A 835 -44.15 -1.81 8.84
C HIS A 835 -43.16 -0.76 8.33
N ARG A 836 -42.18 -0.39 9.16
CA ARG A 836 -41.14 0.61 8.89
C ARG A 836 -39.80 0.14 9.45
N ILE A 837 -38.75 0.75 8.94
CA ILE A 837 -37.38 0.56 9.42
C ILE A 837 -36.77 1.92 9.74
N TRP A 838 -35.90 1.96 10.74
CA TRP A 838 -35.05 3.09 11.06
C TRP A 838 -33.61 2.61 11.05
N VAL A 839 -32.85 3.08 10.07
CA VAL A 839 -31.40 2.87 9.95
C VAL A 839 -30.74 4.15 10.46
N HIS A 840 -29.87 4.06 11.47
CA HIS A 840 -29.23 5.21 12.08
C HIS A 840 -27.85 4.89 12.66
N SER A 841 -27.06 5.93 12.95
CA SER A 841 -25.70 5.82 13.48
C SER A 841 -24.78 4.98 12.59
N CYS A 842 -24.95 5.07 11.27
CA CYS A 842 -24.12 4.38 10.29
C CYS A 842 -22.67 4.89 10.35
N HIS A 843 -21.71 3.99 10.49
CA HIS A 843 -20.29 4.32 10.54
C HIS A 843 -19.44 3.16 10.01
N ILE A 844 -18.23 3.49 9.55
CA ILE A 844 -17.19 2.51 9.22
C ILE A 844 -16.68 1.89 10.53
N GLY A 845 -16.53 0.57 10.58
CA GLY A 845 -16.32 -0.19 11.83
C GLY A 845 -15.07 0.20 12.64
N ASP A 846 -14.09 0.83 12.01
CA ASP A 846 -12.85 1.31 12.63
C ASP A 846 -12.78 2.86 12.76
N ALA A 847 -13.90 3.56 12.54
CA ALA A 847 -14.00 5.02 12.73
C ALA A 847 -14.18 5.42 14.22
N LEU A 848 -14.70 4.52 15.06
CA LEU A 848 -14.93 4.77 16.48
C LEU A 848 -13.91 4.05 17.38
N SER A 849 -13.77 4.53 18.62
CA SER A 849 -12.96 3.86 19.64
C SER A 849 -13.59 2.54 20.11
N GLU A 850 -12.78 1.62 20.66
CA GLU A 850 -13.26 0.32 21.15
C GLU A 850 -14.44 0.43 22.13
N GLU A 851 -14.41 1.37 23.08
CA GLU A 851 -15.50 1.60 24.02
C GLU A 851 -16.73 2.27 23.37
N ALA A 852 -16.56 3.07 22.33
CA ALA A 852 -17.67 3.64 21.57
C ALA A 852 -18.36 2.57 20.72
N ASN A 853 -17.59 1.72 20.02
CA ASN A 853 -18.10 0.54 19.31
C ASN A 853 -18.87 -0.41 20.25
N LYS A 854 -18.31 -0.73 21.43
CA LYS A 854 -18.99 -1.57 22.43
C LYS A 854 -20.28 -0.94 22.96
N ARG A 855 -20.37 0.39 23.06
CA ARG A 855 -21.61 1.10 23.43
C ARG A 855 -22.66 1.09 22.32
N PHE A 856 -22.22 1.26 21.06
CA PHE A 856 -23.09 1.14 19.88
C PHE A 856 -23.73 -0.25 19.82
N GLU A 857 -22.94 -1.32 19.98
CA GLU A 857 -23.44 -2.71 19.96
C GLU A 857 -24.35 -3.04 21.16
N GLN A 858 -24.10 -2.45 22.34
CA GLN A 858 -24.93 -2.63 23.54
C GLN A 858 -26.26 -1.85 23.51
N TYR A 859 -26.32 -0.74 22.78
CA TYR A 859 -27.50 0.13 22.71
C TYR A 859 -27.94 0.35 21.25
N PRO A 860 -28.51 -0.68 20.59
CA PRO A 860 -28.94 -0.62 19.19
C PRO A 860 -30.26 0.15 18.97
N GLY A 861 -30.61 1.08 19.85
CA GLY A 861 -31.93 1.69 19.89
C GLY A 861 -31.94 3.18 20.21
N GLN A 862 -32.66 3.95 19.40
CA GLN A 862 -33.23 5.23 19.81
C GLN A 862 -34.00 5.08 21.13
N LEU A 863 -33.65 5.87 22.15
CA LEU A 863 -34.46 6.03 23.36
C LEU A 863 -35.75 6.82 23.09
N ASN A 864 -35.70 7.78 22.16
CA ASN A 864 -36.81 8.66 21.79
C ASN A 864 -37.01 8.69 20.27
N ASN A 865 -38.26 8.82 19.80
CA ASN A 865 -38.61 8.94 18.37
C ASN A 865 -38.31 10.34 17.78
N GLN A 866 -37.24 11.02 18.22
CA GLN A 866 -36.81 12.31 17.65
C GLN A 866 -35.47 12.17 16.95
N ILE A 867 -35.43 12.69 15.73
CA ILE A 867 -34.19 13.01 15.01
C ILE A 867 -33.70 14.35 15.57
N SER A 868 -32.41 14.43 15.89
CA SER A 868 -31.73 15.65 16.36
C SER A 868 -30.86 16.21 15.26
#